data_AF-A0A812XVB7-F1
#
_entry.id   AF-A0A812XVB7-F1
#
_cell.length_a   1.000
_cell.length_b   1.000
_cell.length_c   1.000
_cell.angle_alpha   90.00
_cell.angle_beta   90.00
_cell.angle_gamma   90.00
#
_symmetry.space_group_name_H-M   'P 1'
#
loop_
_entity.id
_entity.type
_entity.pdbx_description
1 polymer ?
#
loop_
_entity_poly.entity_id
_entity_poly.type
_entity_poly.pdbx_seq_one_letter_code
_entity_poly.pdbx_strand_id
1 'polypeptide(L)'
;AGKSTWIAVNGPAESETAVFFDDLLYTPRHRSQFLQNLEKYEIAVPVEIVAIERDFEAALASNLERVADRQVPIEAMQKFRDSYVRPGYSAAEALRQMQEEASSNLPDRRSEGDPNWLANGAQVELHSLQKAQALNGQRGAIVGFDDKQLRYRVKLHSDATTKVVAKKNLRLLTLEDLQPAPAPPGALQMMQHGGSTGSGAAVSQPSEVVPAGQRITREMVLRAADRVKADAAALQQRIAARRAGGGNEAATADICDVYLRLTASEESFREVKDLYQAQNGRDEDLELLGNAALENVEVVAEQYFEVRSWQEYFQDEVNVTKYSVKKHGILGTLKNEVVEVGNDVKDLGRGAATVVQSGRDQMPHLVRAATDTMGTVVQSGSAAAASTAGTFAARSQEHITTAVHDTVVAPVKRAWHLMATGFILCVLVPLFALRTYAPLNSVVSNLGILWLGICTCCPPRGMNGRAGKAALLLLYPLITVVLPLALHYWATHPELGRDVSDAFRRLPEQFSRLPEQLEKLSGCQEVLNLIRIINFFPKCAQLYWPVNRISTVVDNLALAFEEVRNCVSKASRKVQLQIDADGRKGRFLQANCALKAGEVILSERPLFEGNTLGGRSQKVYSEEFLEKQLSPINYAKDFGMDELPDFEECFHPRSPLIDCVAGVLLCKKRARNEALNQENREAAKIQLNKLCSLCRSPSQEEANHRECAQDLWDALQEDFQGLTSLEELTYILQILSSNRFGYSEQSMELMFAGSMFEHSCLPNCFLGTWQTKDGDAGTRTYRALRDIEAGEALSIDYLNFPAGYCPAAARAKALQGWGFSCTCPRCVSLPEVERCFVCPACGEPQLCPRHPSSSELLCLSCGKAPEEEYAARCMEREAKLAQSASRSGPGSPAADEDVLQAALGEVEGDQEESLLGFHHYVVFQALWQEVEQGLPEPADLPAFQQILKALIESISTVCRRKEHPAMLNFYHMAALSTHEDLEVQKKYLEHEHCI
;
A
#
# COMPACT_ATOMS: atom_id res chain seq x y z
N ALA A 1 38.08 -30.18 6.20
CA ALA A 1 38.84 -30.38 4.95
C ALA A 1 38.13 -29.67 3.78
N GLY A 2 38.85 -29.35 2.71
CA GLY A 2 38.31 -28.74 1.47
C GLY A 2 37.09 -29.50 0.91
N LYS A 3 36.16 -28.85 0.17
CA LYS A 3 35.03 -29.52 -0.49
C LYS A 3 35.54 -30.66 -1.38
N SER A 4 36.54 -30.34 -2.19
CA SER A 4 37.24 -31.31 -3.04
C SER A 4 37.86 -32.45 -2.24
N THR A 5 38.37 -32.17 -1.04
CA THR A 5 38.93 -33.18 -0.13
C THR A 5 37.83 -34.06 0.46
N TRP A 6 36.70 -33.49 0.85
CA TRP A 6 35.56 -34.26 1.37
C TRP A 6 34.97 -35.16 0.29
N ILE A 7 34.76 -34.64 -0.92
CA ILE A 7 34.28 -35.42 -2.07
C ILE A 7 35.30 -36.51 -2.44
N ALA A 8 36.60 -36.21 -2.43
CA ALA A 8 37.62 -37.22 -2.73
C ALA A 8 37.66 -38.37 -1.70
N VAL A 9 37.33 -38.10 -0.44
CA VAL A 9 37.33 -39.10 0.65
C VAL A 9 36.02 -39.89 0.69
N ASN A 10 34.87 -39.23 0.52
CA ASN A 10 33.55 -39.83 0.75
C ASN A 10 32.80 -40.16 -0.54
N GLY A 11 33.09 -39.46 -1.65
CA GLY A 11 32.46 -39.68 -2.94
C GLY A 11 32.51 -41.12 -3.46
N PRO A 12 33.60 -41.90 -3.25
CA PRO A 12 33.63 -43.32 -3.63
C PRO A 12 32.69 -44.23 -2.83
N ALA A 13 32.15 -43.79 -1.69
CA ALA A 13 31.21 -44.55 -0.86
C ALA A 13 29.74 -44.22 -1.15
N GLU A 14 29.47 -43.07 -1.80
CA GLU A 14 28.15 -42.70 -2.32
C GLU A 14 27.90 -43.41 -3.66
N SER A 15 26.64 -43.63 -4.05
CA SER A 15 26.33 -44.44 -5.24
C SER A 15 26.94 -43.88 -6.53
N GLU A 16 27.20 -44.74 -7.53
CA GLU A 16 27.72 -44.33 -8.86
C GLU A 16 26.84 -43.29 -9.58
N THR A 17 25.62 -43.04 -9.09
CA THR A 17 24.68 -42.06 -9.62
C THR A 17 24.58 -40.78 -8.78
N ALA A 18 25.43 -40.59 -7.76
CA ALA A 18 25.42 -39.40 -6.92
C ALA A 18 26.06 -38.19 -7.61
N VAL A 19 25.39 -37.03 -7.56
CA VAL A 19 25.92 -35.76 -8.07
C VAL A 19 26.03 -34.78 -6.91
N PHE A 20 27.25 -34.30 -6.66
CA PHE A 20 27.57 -33.39 -5.56
C PHE A 20 27.45 -31.93 -5.99
N PHE A 21 26.65 -31.16 -5.27
CA PHE A 21 26.49 -29.72 -5.53
C PHE A 21 27.06 -28.89 -4.38
N ASP A 22 27.58 -27.71 -4.71
CA ASP A 22 27.96 -26.71 -3.70
C ASP A 22 26.71 -26.04 -3.13
N ASP A 23 26.71 -25.78 -1.82
CA ASP A 23 25.67 -25.02 -1.13
C ASP A 23 25.58 -23.57 -1.67
N LEU A 24 26.73 -22.99 -2.02
CA LEU A 24 26.87 -21.67 -2.65
C LEU A 24 26.27 -21.54 -4.06
N LEU A 25 25.59 -22.57 -4.58
CA LEU A 25 24.93 -22.54 -5.89
C LEU A 25 23.40 -22.72 -5.81
N TYR A 26 22.83 -22.89 -4.62
CA TYR A 26 21.42 -23.26 -4.47
C TYR A 26 20.52 -22.15 -3.92
N THR A 27 20.08 -21.26 -4.82
CA THR A 27 18.82 -20.52 -4.60
C THR A 27 17.62 -21.39 -5.00
N PRO A 28 16.42 -21.19 -4.41
CA PRO A 28 15.21 -21.93 -4.79
C PRO A 28 14.89 -21.85 -6.28
N ARG A 29 15.22 -20.71 -6.92
CA ARG A 29 15.06 -20.48 -8.36
C ARG A 29 15.97 -21.39 -9.18
N HIS A 30 17.27 -21.45 -8.85
CA HIS A 30 18.22 -22.31 -9.57
C HIS A 30 17.90 -23.79 -9.38
N ARG A 31 17.37 -24.19 -8.21
CA ARG A 31 16.86 -25.54 -7.98
C ARG A 31 15.72 -25.90 -8.92
N SER A 32 14.68 -25.07 -8.95
CA SER A 32 13.51 -25.33 -9.80
C SER A 32 13.89 -25.34 -11.27
N GLN A 33 14.78 -24.44 -11.69
CA GLN A 33 15.26 -24.40 -13.06
C GLN A 33 16.13 -25.61 -13.43
N PHE A 34 16.98 -26.08 -12.51
CA PHE A 34 17.77 -27.30 -12.73
C PHE A 34 16.88 -28.54 -12.82
N LEU A 35 15.91 -28.70 -11.92
CA LEU A 35 14.95 -29.81 -11.96
C LEU A 35 14.07 -29.76 -13.22
N GLN A 36 13.60 -28.58 -13.61
CA GLN A 36 12.88 -28.38 -14.87
C GLN A 36 13.74 -28.67 -16.08
N ASN A 37 15.04 -28.38 -16.05
CA ASN A 37 15.95 -28.73 -17.13
C ASN A 37 16.15 -30.25 -17.21
N LEU A 38 16.32 -30.95 -16.08
CA LEU A 38 16.39 -32.42 -16.07
C LEU A 38 15.11 -33.04 -16.65
N GLU A 39 13.94 -32.52 -16.24
CA GLU A 39 12.64 -32.96 -16.76
C GLU A 39 12.48 -32.64 -18.26
N LYS A 40 12.85 -31.43 -18.68
CA LYS A 40 12.80 -30.98 -20.07
C LYS A 40 13.68 -31.80 -21.01
N TYR A 41 14.83 -32.27 -20.53
CA TYR A 41 15.74 -33.12 -21.32
C TYR A 41 15.46 -34.62 -21.15
N GLU A 42 14.37 -34.99 -20.47
CA GLU A 42 13.97 -36.37 -20.20
C GLU A 42 15.09 -37.20 -19.51
N ILE A 43 15.93 -36.53 -18.74
CA ILE A 43 17.06 -37.14 -18.03
C ILE A 43 16.52 -37.80 -16.76
N ALA A 44 16.03 -39.04 -16.91
CA ALA A 44 15.62 -39.90 -15.81
C ALA A 44 16.84 -40.62 -15.23
N VAL A 45 17.63 -39.94 -14.40
CA VAL A 45 18.71 -40.57 -13.63
C VAL A 45 18.26 -40.62 -12.16
N PRO A 46 18.40 -41.75 -11.46
CA PRO A 46 18.17 -41.83 -10.02
C PRO A 46 19.34 -41.12 -9.31
N VAL A 47 19.35 -39.79 -9.37
CA VAL A 47 20.42 -38.98 -8.79
C VAL A 47 20.15 -38.81 -7.31
N GLU A 48 21.05 -39.32 -6.48
CA GLU A 48 21.11 -38.94 -5.08
C GLU A 48 21.83 -37.60 -4.98
N ILE A 49 21.08 -36.54 -4.64
CA ILE A 49 21.63 -35.18 -4.54
C ILE A 49 22.23 -35.02 -3.15
N VAL A 50 23.56 -34.98 -3.07
CA VAL A 50 24.29 -34.74 -1.83
C VAL A 50 24.68 -33.25 -1.79
N ALA A 51 23.97 -32.50 -0.95
CA ALA A 51 24.31 -31.11 -0.65
C ALA A 51 25.35 -31.08 0.48
N ILE A 52 26.52 -30.50 0.20
CA ILE A 52 27.60 -30.39 1.19
C ILE A 52 27.49 -29.01 1.83
N GLU A 53 27.06 -28.96 3.10
CA GLU A 53 26.94 -27.72 3.87
C GLU A 53 28.29 -27.38 4.52
N ARG A 54 28.77 -26.17 4.28
CA ARG A 54 29.96 -25.63 4.95
C ARG A 54 29.55 -24.57 5.95
N ASP A 55 30.16 -24.64 7.12
CA ASP A 55 30.13 -23.54 8.07
C ASP A 55 30.65 -22.26 7.38
N PHE A 56 29.86 -21.20 7.43
CA PHE A 56 30.12 -19.96 6.68
C PHE A 56 31.45 -19.34 7.11
N GLU A 57 31.75 -19.35 8.41
CA GLU A 57 33.00 -18.78 8.93
C GLU A 57 34.20 -19.60 8.45
N ALA A 58 34.09 -20.93 8.41
CA ALA A 58 35.13 -21.78 7.83
C ALA A 58 35.29 -21.58 6.31
N ALA A 59 34.20 -21.29 5.59
CA ALA A 59 34.25 -20.97 4.16
C ALA A 59 34.90 -19.59 3.91
N LEU A 60 34.58 -18.60 4.74
CA LEU A 60 35.14 -17.26 4.69
C LEU A 60 36.63 -17.28 5.02
N ALA A 61 37.03 -17.96 6.10
CA ALA A 61 38.45 -18.14 6.46
C ALA A 61 39.24 -18.82 5.33
N SER A 62 38.70 -19.91 4.77
CA SER A 62 39.33 -20.60 3.63
C SER A 62 39.38 -19.73 2.36
N ASN A 63 38.47 -18.77 2.20
CA ASN A 63 38.46 -17.84 1.08
C ASN A 63 39.51 -16.74 1.26
N LEU A 64 39.67 -16.21 2.48
CA LEU A 64 40.69 -15.22 2.83
C LEU A 64 42.12 -15.76 2.70
N GLU A 65 42.31 -17.08 2.88
CA GLU A 65 43.60 -17.73 2.66
C GLU A 65 43.96 -17.95 1.18
N ARG A 66 43.06 -17.67 0.23
CA ARG A 66 43.35 -17.80 -1.21
C ARG A 66 44.19 -16.62 -1.71
N VAL A 67 44.94 -16.85 -2.78
CA VAL A 67 45.62 -15.79 -3.53
C VAL A 67 44.59 -14.74 -3.97
N ALA A 68 44.92 -13.45 -3.84
CA ALA A 68 43.97 -12.34 -3.94
C ALA A 68 43.10 -12.35 -5.22
N ASP A 69 43.65 -12.79 -6.36
CA ASP A 69 42.95 -12.89 -7.64
C ASP A 69 41.92 -14.04 -7.71
N ARG A 70 41.90 -14.92 -6.71
CA ARG A 70 41.00 -16.08 -6.59
C ARG A 70 40.11 -16.04 -5.35
N GLN A 71 40.15 -14.94 -4.59
CA GLN A 71 39.22 -14.71 -3.50
C GLN A 71 37.84 -14.37 -4.09
N VAL A 72 36.80 -15.02 -3.56
CA VAL A 72 35.42 -14.61 -3.84
C VAL A 72 35.16 -13.35 -3.00
N PRO A 73 34.58 -12.28 -3.57
CA PRO A 73 34.22 -11.09 -2.79
C PRO A 73 33.38 -11.45 -1.56
N ILE A 74 33.72 -10.89 -0.40
CA ILE A 74 33.08 -11.24 0.88
C ILE A 74 31.59 -10.90 0.84
N GLU A 75 31.24 -9.79 0.18
CA GLU A 75 29.87 -9.30 0.02
C GLU A 75 29.05 -10.28 -0.83
N ALA A 76 29.68 -10.93 -1.81
CA ALA A 76 29.02 -11.97 -2.60
C ALA A 76 28.77 -13.24 -1.75
N MET A 77 29.70 -13.59 -0.86
CA MET A 77 29.51 -14.70 0.07
C MET A 77 28.40 -14.40 1.10
N GLN A 78 28.36 -13.19 1.65
CA GLN A 78 27.33 -12.74 2.61
C GLN A 78 25.95 -12.67 1.97
N LYS A 79 25.84 -12.02 0.79
CA LYS A 79 24.60 -11.98 0.01
C LYS A 79 24.07 -13.39 -0.28
N PHE A 80 24.97 -14.36 -0.46
CA PHE A 80 24.57 -15.75 -0.67
C PHE A 80 24.05 -16.41 0.61
N ARG A 81 24.73 -16.21 1.75
CA ARG A 81 24.27 -16.67 3.07
C ARG A 81 22.86 -16.16 3.36
N ASP A 82 22.61 -14.89 3.09
CA ASP A 82 21.33 -14.24 3.38
C ASP A 82 20.19 -14.68 2.46
N SER A 83 20.54 -15.15 1.25
CA SER A 83 19.57 -15.64 0.26
C SER A 83 19.40 -17.17 0.24
N TYR A 84 20.21 -17.91 0.99
CA TYR A 84 20.15 -19.36 1.05
C TYR A 84 18.98 -19.83 1.91
N VAL A 85 18.12 -20.66 1.33
CA VAL A 85 17.04 -21.36 2.03
C VAL A 85 17.27 -22.87 1.90
N ARG A 86 17.47 -23.52 3.06
CA ARG A 86 17.83 -24.94 3.14
C ARG A 86 16.81 -25.81 2.39
N PRO A 87 17.23 -26.66 1.42
CA PRO A 87 16.35 -27.62 0.76
C PRO A 87 15.66 -28.54 1.77
N GLY A 88 14.33 -28.62 1.72
CA GLY A 88 13.54 -29.56 2.51
C GLY A 88 12.73 -28.94 3.65
N TYR A 89 12.92 -27.65 3.96
CA TYR A 89 12.06 -26.94 4.91
C TYR A 89 10.91 -26.28 4.15
N SER A 90 9.68 -26.74 4.37
CA SER A 90 8.51 -26.10 3.77
C SER A 90 8.36 -24.66 4.30
N ALA A 91 7.76 -23.75 3.50
CA ALA A 91 7.44 -22.39 3.97
C ALA A 91 6.56 -22.41 5.25
N ALA A 92 5.78 -23.48 5.44
CA ALA A 92 5.04 -23.71 6.68
C ALA A 92 5.95 -24.06 7.87
N GLU A 93 7.04 -24.80 7.66
CA GLU A 93 8.06 -25.07 8.69
C GLU A 93 8.95 -23.87 8.97
N ALA A 94 9.32 -23.08 7.96
CA ALA A 94 10.03 -21.81 8.15
C ALA A 94 9.16 -20.80 8.93
N LEU A 95 7.87 -20.68 8.60
CA LEU A 95 6.94 -19.86 9.36
C LEU A 95 6.72 -20.40 10.79
N ARG A 96 6.72 -21.72 10.96
CA ARG A 96 6.63 -22.37 12.26
C ARG A 96 7.90 -22.20 13.08
N GLN A 97 9.07 -22.17 12.45
CA GLN A 97 10.37 -21.94 13.09
C GLN A 97 10.54 -20.46 13.46
N MET A 98 10.13 -19.53 12.60
CA MET A 98 10.04 -18.10 12.93
C MET A 98 9.02 -17.84 14.04
N GLN A 99 7.89 -18.56 14.05
CA GLN A 99 6.93 -18.50 15.16
C GLN A 99 7.47 -19.16 16.43
N GLU A 100 8.31 -20.20 16.34
CA GLU A 100 8.99 -20.85 17.46
C GLU A 100 10.12 -19.98 18.04
N GLU A 101 10.88 -19.27 17.21
CA GLU A 101 11.90 -18.28 17.59
C GLU A 101 11.25 -17.01 18.18
N ALA A 102 10.17 -16.52 17.57
CA ALA A 102 9.38 -15.42 18.13
C ALA A 102 8.68 -15.80 19.44
N SER A 103 8.32 -17.08 19.64
CA SER A 103 7.75 -17.54 20.92
C SER A 103 8.80 -17.92 21.97
N SER A 104 10.08 -18.10 21.60
CA SER A 104 11.18 -18.15 22.58
C SER A 104 11.53 -16.78 23.18
N ASN A 105 11.05 -15.69 22.57
CA ASN A 105 11.25 -14.31 23.06
C ASN A 105 10.03 -13.72 23.80
N LEU A 106 8.99 -14.53 24.08
CA LEU A 106 7.88 -14.09 24.93
C LEU A 106 8.31 -14.05 26.41
N PRO A 107 7.83 -13.08 27.20
CA PRO A 107 8.15 -13.00 28.62
C PRO A 107 7.68 -14.28 29.31
N ASP A 108 8.64 -14.97 29.91
CA ASP A 108 8.49 -16.22 30.63
C ASP A 108 7.46 -16.10 31.76
N ARG A 109 6.25 -16.65 31.55
CA ARG A 109 5.15 -16.59 32.53
C ARG A 109 5.24 -17.65 33.62
N ARG A 110 6.39 -18.32 33.77
CA ARG A 110 6.66 -19.21 34.91
C ARG A 110 6.56 -18.38 36.20
N SER A 111 5.52 -18.63 37.01
CA SER A 111 5.31 -17.91 38.27
C SER A 111 6.53 -18.06 39.18
N GLU A 112 7.09 -16.94 39.66
CA GLU A 112 8.30 -16.79 40.51
C GLU A 112 8.27 -17.55 41.87
N GLY A 113 7.39 -18.54 42.06
CA GLY A 113 7.17 -19.26 43.33
C GLY A 113 7.05 -20.78 43.28
N ASP A 114 7.28 -21.48 42.14
CA ASP A 114 7.32 -22.96 42.12
C ASP A 114 8.73 -23.47 42.48
N PRO A 115 8.98 -24.00 43.69
CA PRO A 115 10.31 -24.45 44.13
C PRO A 115 10.86 -25.63 43.33
N ASN A 116 10.05 -26.28 42.51
CA ASN A 116 10.43 -27.47 41.74
C ASN A 116 10.60 -27.18 40.24
N TRP A 117 10.74 -25.92 39.82
CA TRP A 117 10.87 -25.56 38.41
C TRP A 117 12.16 -26.13 37.79
N LEU A 118 12.13 -26.43 36.48
CA LEU A 118 13.29 -26.91 35.74
C LEU A 118 13.84 -25.78 34.86
N ALA A 119 15.11 -25.43 35.09
CA ALA A 119 15.78 -24.38 34.33
C ALA A 119 16.07 -24.76 32.88
N ASN A 120 16.12 -23.76 31.99
CA ASN A 120 16.63 -23.99 30.64
C ASN A 120 18.08 -24.48 30.76
N GLY A 121 18.44 -25.53 30.02
CA GLY A 121 19.71 -26.25 30.12
C GLY A 121 19.71 -27.44 31.08
N ALA A 122 18.68 -27.61 31.92
CA ALA A 122 18.57 -28.77 32.81
C ALA A 122 18.48 -30.08 32.00
N GLN A 123 19.28 -31.07 32.39
CA GLN A 123 19.35 -32.38 31.76
C GLN A 123 18.25 -33.29 32.31
N VAL A 124 17.40 -33.84 31.45
CA VAL A 124 16.23 -34.62 31.86
C VAL A 124 16.12 -35.93 31.07
N GLU A 125 15.51 -36.92 31.68
CA GLU A 125 15.08 -38.17 31.04
C GLU A 125 13.56 -38.20 30.98
N LEU A 126 13.02 -38.52 29.81
CA LEU A 126 11.59 -38.67 29.62
C LEU A 126 11.13 -40.00 30.23
N HIS A 127 10.06 -39.99 31.01
CA HIS A 127 9.50 -41.22 31.59
C HIS A 127 7.97 -41.16 31.68
N SER A 128 7.35 -42.34 31.87
CA SER A 128 5.91 -42.50 32.10
C SER A 128 4.99 -41.91 31.01
N LEU A 129 5.47 -41.71 29.79
CA LEU A 129 4.65 -41.27 28.64
C LEU A 129 3.78 -42.43 28.15
N GLN A 130 2.46 -42.31 28.30
CA GLN A 130 1.53 -43.38 27.88
C GLN A 130 1.28 -43.43 26.38
N LYS A 131 1.18 -42.26 25.73
CA LYS A 131 0.91 -42.16 24.28
C LYS A 131 2.17 -42.27 23.42
N ALA A 132 3.35 -42.13 24.02
CA ALA A 132 4.63 -42.11 23.33
C ALA A 132 5.66 -42.92 24.13
N GLN A 133 5.36 -44.19 24.39
CA GLN A 133 6.19 -45.04 25.25
C GLN A 133 7.62 -45.21 24.72
N ALA A 134 7.82 -45.13 23.40
CA ALA A 134 9.13 -45.18 22.75
C ALA A 134 10.07 -44.02 23.12
N LEU A 135 9.54 -42.93 23.69
CA LEU A 135 10.33 -41.81 24.19
C LEU A 135 10.75 -41.98 25.65
N ASN A 136 10.20 -42.96 26.38
CA ASN A 136 10.61 -43.22 27.75
C ASN A 136 12.04 -43.76 27.79
N GLY A 137 12.87 -43.23 28.68
CA GLY A 137 14.30 -43.50 28.77
C GLY A 137 15.17 -42.61 27.89
N GLN A 138 14.59 -41.83 26.97
CA GLN A 138 15.38 -40.88 26.18
C GLN A 138 15.76 -39.65 27.00
N ARG A 139 17.00 -39.18 26.81
CA ARG A 139 17.55 -38.02 27.50
C ARG A 139 17.48 -36.77 26.63
N GLY A 140 17.35 -35.61 27.24
CA GLY A 140 17.31 -34.32 26.57
C GLY A 140 17.55 -33.15 27.52
N ALA A 141 17.59 -31.94 26.96
CA ALA A 141 17.75 -30.70 27.73
C ALA A 141 16.49 -29.82 27.64
N ILE A 142 16.12 -29.17 28.74
CA ILE A 142 15.05 -28.16 28.72
C ILE A 142 15.49 -26.96 27.88
N VAL A 143 14.74 -26.61 26.84
CA VAL A 143 15.03 -25.45 25.98
C VAL A 143 14.01 -24.31 26.11
N GLY A 144 12.89 -24.56 26.81
CA GLY A 144 11.90 -23.53 27.08
C GLY A 144 10.62 -24.09 27.69
N PHE A 145 9.60 -23.24 27.79
CA PHE A 145 8.28 -23.59 28.30
C PHE A 145 7.20 -23.16 27.30
N ASP A 146 6.17 -23.98 27.12
CA ASP A 146 5.00 -23.65 26.30
C ASP A 146 3.87 -23.14 27.21
N ASP A 147 3.73 -21.81 27.28
CA ASP A 147 2.72 -21.15 28.11
C ASP A 147 1.28 -21.53 27.75
N LYS A 148 1.02 -21.91 26.49
CA LYS A 148 -0.33 -22.30 26.04
C LYS A 148 -0.71 -23.68 26.56
N GLN A 149 0.26 -24.59 26.66
CA GLN A 149 0.03 -25.97 27.09
C GLN A 149 0.43 -26.25 28.53
N LEU A 150 1.11 -25.31 29.19
CA LEU A 150 1.72 -25.46 30.52
C LEU A 150 2.66 -26.69 30.60
N ARG A 151 3.57 -26.80 29.61
CA ARG A 151 4.49 -27.93 29.45
C ARG A 151 5.89 -27.48 29.05
N TYR A 152 6.90 -28.30 29.37
CA TYR A 152 8.29 -28.02 29.05
C TYR A 152 8.62 -28.43 27.60
N ARG A 153 9.41 -27.61 26.92
CA ARG A 153 10.02 -27.95 25.63
C ARG A 153 11.38 -28.61 25.91
N VAL A 154 11.51 -29.88 25.54
CA VAL A 154 12.70 -30.71 25.79
C VAL A 154 13.34 -31.10 24.46
N LYS A 155 14.58 -30.70 24.24
CA LYS A 155 15.38 -31.08 23.06
C LYS A 155 16.08 -32.41 23.34
N LEU A 156 15.67 -33.47 22.65
CA LEU A 156 16.21 -34.82 22.85
C LEU A 156 17.65 -34.92 22.33
N HIS A 157 18.51 -35.68 23.02
CA HIS A 157 19.90 -35.89 22.60
C HIS A 157 20.03 -36.89 21.45
N SER A 158 19.07 -37.79 21.30
CA SER A 158 19.05 -38.85 20.28
C SER A 158 18.91 -38.29 18.86
N ASP A 159 18.03 -37.30 18.67
CA ASP A 159 17.64 -36.80 17.35
C ASP A 159 17.55 -35.27 17.25
N ALA A 160 17.95 -34.54 18.31
CA ALA A 160 17.85 -33.08 18.42
C ALA A 160 16.42 -32.51 18.27
N THR A 161 15.37 -33.35 18.27
CA THR A 161 13.99 -32.89 18.15
C THR A 161 13.47 -32.33 19.46
N THR A 162 12.67 -31.27 19.40
CA THR A 162 12.03 -30.67 20.57
C THR A 162 10.65 -31.30 20.80
N LYS A 163 10.42 -31.86 22.00
CA LYS A 163 9.12 -32.41 22.43
C LYS A 163 8.51 -31.55 23.53
N VAL A 164 7.19 -31.38 23.50
CA VAL A 164 6.43 -30.68 24.55
C VAL A 164 5.94 -31.70 25.59
N VAL A 165 6.56 -31.72 26.76
CA VAL A 165 6.41 -32.76 27.78
C VAL A 165 5.95 -32.15 29.11
N ALA A 166 4.97 -32.79 29.75
CA ALA A 166 4.51 -32.38 31.07
C ALA A 166 5.58 -32.65 32.14
N LYS A 167 5.69 -31.78 33.15
CA LYS A 167 6.69 -31.88 34.23
C LYS A 167 6.78 -33.28 34.87
N LYS A 168 5.63 -33.92 35.14
CA LYS A 168 5.53 -35.26 35.75
C LYS A 168 6.11 -36.41 34.90
N ASN A 169 6.44 -36.12 33.64
CA ASN A 169 7.01 -37.06 32.69
C ASN A 169 8.50 -36.78 32.44
N LEU A 170 9.12 -35.94 33.28
CA LEU A 170 10.52 -35.57 33.21
C LEU A 170 11.19 -35.90 34.54
N ARG A 171 12.29 -36.65 34.46
CA ARG A 171 13.19 -36.94 35.58
C ARG A 171 14.47 -36.14 35.38
N LEU A 172 14.81 -35.27 36.33
CA LEU A 172 16.08 -34.53 36.30
C LEU A 172 17.25 -35.51 36.44
N LEU A 173 18.21 -35.44 35.53
CA LEU A 173 19.42 -36.24 35.54
C LEU A 173 20.49 -35.56 36.39
N THR A 174 21.18 -36.36 37.18
CA THR A 174 22.31 -35.90 38.00
C THR A 174 23.61 -36.01 37.22
N LEU A 175 24.69 -35.38 37.72
CA LEU A 175 26.02 -35.46 37.10
C LEU A 175 26.53 -36.90 36.95
N GLU A 176 26.12 -37.80 37.84
CA GLU A 176 26.50 -39.22 37.80
C GLU A 176 25.86 -39.95 36.62
N ASP A 177 24.68 -39.53 36.19
CA ASP A 177 23.97 -40.16 35.07
C ASP A 177 24.64 -39.88 33.71
N LEU A 178 25.47 -38.84 33.58
CA LEU A 178 25.92 -38.27 32.29
C LEU A 178 27.18 -38.91 31.66
N GLN A 179 27.75 -39.98 32.20
CA GLN A 179 28.98 -40.58 31.65
C GLN A 179 28.72 -41.51 30.42
N PRO A 180 29.49 -41.39 29.32
CA PRO A 180 29.28 -42.16 28.09
C PRO A 180 29.92 -43.57 28.12
N ALA A 181 29.29 -44.53 27.42
CA ALA A 181 29.83 -45.88 27.18
C ALA A 181 30.52 -45.99 25.80
N PRO A 182 31.54 -46.87 25.62
CA PRO A 182 32.42 -46.89 24.44
C PRO A 182 31.85 -47.65 23.22
N ALA A 183 32.16 -47.18 22.00
CA ALA A 183 31.72 -47.76 20.72
C ALA A 183 32.87 -48.38 19.88
N PRO A 184 32.60 -49.36 18.97
CA PRO A 184 33.60 -50.09 18.18
C PRO A 184 33.71 -49.66 16.68
N PRO A 185 34.75 -50.09 15.92
CA PRO A 185 35.18 -49.42 14.66
C PRO A 185 35.19 -50.28 13.37
N GLY A 186 35.16 -49.58 12.20
CA GLY A 186 35.60 -50.04 10.86
C GLY A 186 34.55 -49.83 9.75
N ALA A 187 34.83 -49.52 8.47
CA ALA A 187 36.03 -49.21 7.68
C ALA A 187 35.58 -48.68 6.29
N LEU A 188 36.42 -47.86 5.64
CA LEU A 188 36.29 -47.27 4.27
C LEU A 188 37.03 -48.12 3.22
N GLN A 189 36.60 -48.15 1.93
CA GLN A 189 37.51 -48.06 0.75
C GLN A 189 36.84 -48.06 -0.67
N MET A 190 37.34 -47.14 -1.54
CA MET A 190 37.83 -47.29 -2.95
C MET A 190 37.04 -46.82 -4.21
N MET A 191 37.72 -45.91 -4.97
CA MET A 191 37.99 -45.83 -6.46
C MET A 191 36.86 -45.51 -7.48
N GLN A 192 37.05 -45.09 -8.75
CA GLN A 192 37.97 -44.23 -9.58
C GLN A 192 37.48 -44.31 -11.08
N HIS A 193 37.67 -43.24 -11.90
CA HIS A 193 37.61 -43.14 -13.42
C HIS A 193 36.22 -42.99 -14.12
N GLY A 194 35.99 -42.28 -15.26
CA GLY A 194 36.74 -41.42 -16.21
C GLY A 194 35.92 -41.11 -17.52
N GLY A 195 36.27 -40.04 -18.29
CA GLY A 195 35.98 -39.77 -19.74
C GLY A 195 34.52 -39.49 -20.20
N SER A 196 34.14 -38.90 -21.36
CA SER A 196 34.77 -38.15 -22.46
C SER A 196 33.67 -37.78 -23.51
N THR A 197 33.74 -36.55 -24.09
CA THR A 197 33.38 -36.09 -25.48
C THR A 197 31.95 -36.14 -26.07
N GLY A 198 31.56 -35.05 -26.78
CA GLY A 198 30.77 -35.16 -28.03
C GLY A 198 29.89 -33.96 -28.46
N SER A 199 30.41 -33.15 -29.40
CA SER A 199 29.83 -31.96 -30.07
C SER A 199 28.62 -32.21 -31.00
N GLY A 200 27.80 -31.17 -31.28
CA GLY A 200 26.95 -31.11 -32.48
C GLY A 200 25.92 -29.99 -32.50
N ALA A 201 26.21 -28.90 -33.22
CA ALA A 201 25.37 -27.71 -33.39
C ALA A 201 24.48 -27.77 -34.66
N ALA A 202 23.32 -27.11 -34.63
CA ALA A 202 22.66 -26.54 -35.81
C ALA A 202 21.76 -25.36 -35.41
N VAL A 203 21.81 -24.31 -36.23
CA VAL A 203 21.31 -22.94 -36.02
C VAL A 203 19.94 -22.75 -36.68
N SER A 204 19.02 -22.06 -35.98
CA SER A 204 17.85 -21.37 -36.55
C SER A 204 17.62 -20.03 -35.83
N GLN A 205 17.17 -19.01 -36.58
CA GLN A 205 17.10 -17.59 -36.15
C GLN A 205 16.06 -17.35 -35.03
N PRO A 206 16.32 -16.41 -34.09
CA PRO A 206 15.59 -16.37 -32.83
C PRO A 206 14.41 -15.38 -32.84
N SER A 207 13.28 -15.79 -32.25
CA SER A 207 12.54 -14.86 -31.39
C SER A 207 13.44 -14.50 -30.22
N GLU A 208 13.57 -13.21 -29.93
CA GLU A 208 14.38 -12.64 -28.85
C GLU A 208 13.78 -12.98 -27.47
N VAL A 209 13.67 -14.26 -27.17
CA VAL A 209 13.54 -14.75 -25.80
C VAL A 209 14.95 -14.67 -25.25
N VAL A 210 15.18 -13.75 -24.30
CA VAL A 210 16.47 -13.63 -23.62
C VAL A 210 16.86 -15.02 -23.09
N PRO A 211 17.95 -15.64 -23.58
CA PRO A 211 18.41 -16.93 -23.10
C PRO A 211 18.63 -16.88 -21.59
N ALA A 212 18.18 -17.89 -20.88
CA ALA A 212 18.40 -17.99 -19.46
C ALA A 212 19.91 -17.93 -19.15
N GLY A 213 20.35 -16.84 -18.52
CA GLY A 213 21.76 -16.56 -18.21
C GLY A 213 22.38 -15.38 -18.94
N GLN A 214 21.70 -14.79 -19.93
CA GLN A 214 22.17 -13.53 -20.53
C GLN A 214 21.90 -12.37 -19.56
N ARG A 215 22.96 -11.65 -19.19
CA ARG A 215 22.88 -10.45 -18.35
C ARG A 215 22.10 -9.37 -19.11
N ILE A 216 21.06 -8.81 -18.49
CA ILE A 216 20.32 -7.71 -19.10
C ILE A 216 21.21 -6.48 -19.02
N THR A 217 21.54 -5.93 -20.20
CA THR A 217 22.37 -4.72 -20.30
C THR A 217 21.48 -3.49 -20.38
N ARG A 218 22.03 -2.34 -20.00
CA ARG A 218 21.37 -1.03 -20.15
C ARG A 218 20.90 -0.79 -21.58
N GLU A 219 21.68 -1.24 -22.55
CA GLU A 219 21.36 -1.11 -23.97
C GLU A 219 20.14 -1.93 -24.39
N MET A 220 19.86 -3.07 -23.75
CA MET A 220 18.63 -3.83 -24.00
C MET A 220 17.39 -3.07 -23.52
N VAL A 221 17.48 -2.40 -22.37
CA VAL A 221 16.39 -1.55 -21.85
C VAL A 221 16.14 -0.38 -22.78
N LEU A 222 17.21 0.29 -23.24
CA LEU A 222 17.11 1.39 -24.21
C LEU A 222 16.49 0.94 -25.55
N ARG A 223 16.91 -0.20 -26.10
CA ARG A 223 16.31 -0.75 -27.32
C ARG A 223 14.83 -1.09 -27.15
N ALA A 224 14.44 -1.60 -25.98
CA ALA A 224 13.03 -1.85 -25.68
C ALA A 224 12.22 -0.54 -25.59
N ALA A 225 12.78 0.50 -24.93
CA ALA A 225 12.17 1.83 -24.88
C ALA A 225 12.04 2.47 -26.28
N ASP A 226 13.07 2.34 -27.12
CA ASP A 226 13.03 2.85 -28.50
C ASP A 226 11.99 2.11 -29.35
N ARG A 227 11.79 0.81 -29.13
CA ARG A 227 10.73 0.04 -29.78
C ARG A 227 9.34 0.54 -29.37
N VAL A 228 9.12 0.81 -28.08
CA VAL A 228 7.88 1.43 -27.57
C VAL A 228 7.64 2.78 -28.26
N LYS A 229 8.65 3.65 -28.33
CA LYS A 229 8.54 4.96 -29.01
C LYS A 229 8.21 4.82 -30.50
N ALA A 230 8.85 3.87 -31.19
CA ALA A 230 8.60 3.63 -32.61
C ALA A 230 7.17 3.12 -32.88
N ASP A 231 6.67 2.18 -32.06
CA ASP A 231 5.31 1.66 -32.19
C ASP A 231 4.26 2.73 -31.80
N ALA A 232 4.53 3.57 -30.79
CA ALA A 232 3.70 4.71 -30.43
C ALA A 232 3.60 5.72 -31.59
N ALA A 233 4.73 6.10 -32.18
CA ALA A 233 4.77 7.00 -33.34
C ALA A 233 4.04 6.41 -34.56
N ALA A 234 4.18 5.10 -34.80
CA ALA A 234 3.46 4.42 -35.86
C ALA A 234 1.94 4.47 -35.64
N LEU A 235 1.46 4.24 -34.42
CA LEU A 235 0.03 4.33 -34.09
C LEU A 235 -0.48 5.76 -34.26
N GLN A 236 0.28 6.76 -33.78
CA GLN A 236 -0.06 8.17 -33.90
C GLN A 236 -0.18 8.63 -35.36
N GLN A 237 0.71 8.16 -36.25
CA GLN A 237 0.59 8.43 -37.69
C GLN A 237 -0.70 7.85 -38.29
N ARG A 238 -1.14 6.66 -37.85
CA ARG A 238 -2.39 6.04 -38.30
C ARG A 238 -3.62 6.78 -37.79
N ILE A 239 -3.59 7.23 -36.53
CA ILE A 239 -4.63 8.09 -35.95
C ILE A 239 -4.74 9.39 -36.76
N ALA A 240 -3.61 10.05 -37.05
CA ALA A 240 -3.60 11.29 -37.83
C ALA A 240 -4.13 11.10 -39.26
N ALA A 241 -3.71 10.04 -39.96
CA ALA A 241 -4.20 9.72 -41.29
C ALA A 241 -5.73 9.46 -41.32
N ARG A 242 -6.26 8.83 -40.27
CA ARG A 242 -7.70 8.61 -40.10
C ARG A 242 -8.45 9.91 -39.85
N ARG A 243 -7.94 10.77 -38.97
CA ARG A 243 -8.51 12.11 -38.71
C ARG A 243 -8.52 12.99 -39.97
N ALA A 244 -7.55 12.82 -40.86
CA ALA A 244 -7.48 13.51 -42.14
C ALA A 244 -8.48 13.02 -43.21
N GLY A 245 -9.37 12.06 -42.87
CA GLY A 245 -10.41 11.58 -43.79
C GLY A 245 -9.92 10.63 -44.89
N GLY A 246 -8.72 10.05 -44.74
CA GLY A 246 -8.18 9.04 -45.66
C GLY A 246 -8.92 7.71 -45.55
N GLY A 247 -10.14 7.63 -46.10
CA GLY A 247 -11.04 6.46 -46.03
C GLY A 247 -10.62 5.24 -46.86
N ASN A 248 -9.33 4.92 -46.93
CA ASN A 248 -8.88 3.71 -47.60
C ASN A 248 -9.05 2.51 -46.65
N GLU A 249 -9.98 1.60 -46.93
CA GLU A 249 -10.26 0.39 -46.13
C GLU A 249 -9.01 -0.49 -45.87
N ALA A 250 -7.98 -0.39 -46.70
CA ALA A 250 -6.72 -1.09 -46.47
C ALA A 250 -5.88 -0.48 -45.33
N ALA A 251 -6.09 0.79 -44.98
CA ALA A 251 -5.39 1.49 -43.91
C ALA A 251 -6.01 1.25 -42.52
N THR A 252 -7.30 0.87 -42.46
CA THR A 252 -8.01 0.57 -41.20
C THR A 252 -7.66 -0.80 -40.64
N ALA A 253 -7.43 -1.82 -41.47
CA ALA A 253 -7.00 -3.14 -40.99
C ALA A 253 -5.62 -3.14 -40.29
N ASP A 254 -4.79 -2.12 -40.53
CA ASP A 254 -3.44 -1.99 -39.96
C ASP A 254 -3.43 -1.34 -38.56
N ILE A 255 -4.45 -0.55 -38.19
CA ILE A 255 -4.38 0.23 -36.95
C ILE A 255 -4.48 -0.64 -35.68
N CYS A 256 -5.33 -1.67 -35.68
CA CYS A 256 -5.44 -2.63 -34.56
C CYS A 256 -4.16 -3.44 -34.38
N ASP A 257 -3.50 -3.81 -35.48
CA ASP A 257 -2.24 -4.54 -35.45
C ASP A 257 -1.11 -3.66 -34.90
N VAL A 258 -1.08 -2.37 -35.26
CA VAL A 258 -0.13 -1.41 -34.70
C VAL A 258 -0.39 -1.21 -33.19
N TYR A 259 -1.64 -1.11 -32.77
CA TYR A 259 -2.01 -1.01 -31.34
C TYR A 259 -1.60 -2.26 -30.55
N LEU A 260 -1.82 -3.46 -31.10
CA LEU A 260 -1.37 -4.71 -30.48
C LEU A 260 0.17 -4.78 -30.36
N ARG A 261 0.90 -4.33 -31.38
CA ARG A 261 2.37 -4.24 -31.33
C ARG A 261 2.83 -3.28 -30.23
N LEU A 262 2.21 -2.10 -30.12
CA LEU A 262 2.51 -1.14 -29.06
C LEU A 262 2.30 -1.75 -27.67
N THR A 263 1.16 -2.43 -27.45
CA THR A 263 0.86 -3.12 -26.19
C THR A 263 1.91 -4.19 -25.85
N ALA A 264 2.31 -4.99 -26.84
CA ALA A 264 3.33 -6.03 -26.66
C ALA A 264 4.73 -5.43 -26.39
N SER A 265 5.07 -4.31 -27.02
CA SER A 265 6.33 -3.59 -26.81
C SER A 265 6.38 -2.95 -25.42
N GLU A 266 5.28 -2.36 -24.95
CA GLU A 266 5.13 -1.79 -23.61
C GLU A 266 5.37 -2.84 -22.52
N GLU A 267 4.71 -4.01 -22.64
CA GLU A 267 4.88 -5.10 -21.68
C GLU A 267 6.31 -5.66 -21.70
N SER A 268 6.90 -5.83 -22.89
CA SER A 268 8.30 -6.26 -23.04
C SER A 268 9.26 -5.25 -22.41
N PHE A 269 9.00 -3.95 -22.54
CA PHE A 269 9.80 -2.90 -21.93
C PHE A 269 9.75 -2.96 -20.40
N ARG A 270 8.56 -3.11 -19.80
CA ARG A 270 8.41 -3.28 -18.35
C ARG A 270 9.20 -4.50 -17.85
N GLU A 271 9.06 -5.65 -18.51
CA GLU A 271 9.79 -6.86 -18.14
C GLU A 271 11.32 -6.68 -18.21
N VAL A 272 11.83 -6.06 -19.28
CA VAL A 272 13.28 -5.85 -19.44
C VAL A 272 13.81 -4.81 -18.46
N LYS A 273 13.05 -3.74 -18.17
CA LYS A 273 13.39 -2.73 -17.15
C LYS A 273 13.46 -3.35 -15.76
N ASP A 274 12.44 -4.12 -15.37
CA ASP A 274 12.37 -4.76 -14.06
C ASP A 274 13.52 -5.76 -13.87
N LEU A 275 13.83 -6.56 -14.91
CA LEU A 275 14.96 -7.48 -14.88
C LEU A 275 16.31 -6.76 -14.81
N TYR A 276 16.46 -5.62 -15.48
CA TYR A 276 17.68 -4.80 -15.40
C TYR A 276 17.86 -4.21 -14.00
N GLN A 277 16.81 -3.62 -13.43
CA GLN A 277 16.85 -2.99 -12.11
C GLN A 277 17.13 -4.04 -11.02
N ALA A 278 16.54 -5.23 -11.13
CA ALA A 278 16.83 -6.35 -10.23
C ALA A 278 18.30 -6.82 -10.31
N GLN A 279 18.95 -6.70 -11.47
CA GLN A 279 20.34 -7.15 -11.69
C GLN A 279 21.38 -6.09 -11.36
N ASN A 280 21.10 -4.81 -11.62
CA ASN A 280 22.10 -3.73 -11.59
C ASN A 280 21.76 -2.59 -10.62
N GLY A 281 20.66 -2.67 -9.88
CA GLY A 281 20.17 -1.59 -9.03
C GLY A 281 19.35 -0.56 -9.81
N ARG A 282 18.93 0.51 -9.12
CA ARG A 282 18.14 1.59 -9.72
C ARG A 282 19.05 2.46 -10.59
N ASP A 283 18.57 2.79 -11.80
CA ASP A 283 19.26 3.64 -12.79
C ASP A 283 18.29 4.77 -13.13
N GLU A 284 18.51 5.95 -12.52
CA GLU A 284 17.62 7.11 -12.58
C GLU A 284 17.40 7.60 -14.02
N ASP A 285 18.44 7.55 -14.86
CA ASP A 285 18.34 7.94 -16.28
C ASP A 285 17.40 7.01 -17.05
N LEU A 286 17.51 5.69 -16.83
CA LEU A 286 16.59 4.73 -17.43
C LEU A 286 15.17 4.84 -16.88
N GLU A 287 15.03 5.26 -15.62
CA GLU A 287 13.72 5.48 -15.02
C GLU A 287 13.02 6.69 -15.64
N LEU A 288 13.71 7.82 -15.76
CA LEU A 288 13.22 9.01 -16.46
C LEU A 288 12.88 8.72 -17.92
N LEU A 289 13.79 8.06 -18.66
CA LEU A 289 13.55 7.69 -20.06
C LEU A 289 12.39 6.70 -20.21
N GLY A 290 12.28 5.74 -19.28
CA GLY A 290 11.22 4.75 -19.26
C GLY A 290 9.86 5.35 -18.98
N ASN A 291 9.78 6.27 -18.01
CA ASN A 291 8.54 6.94 -17.64
C ASN A 291 8.05 7.82 -18.80
N ALA A 292 8.95 8.57 -19.46
CA ALA A 292 8.60 9.35 -20.65
C ALA A 292 8.09 8.47 -21.81
N ALA A 293 8.66 7.26 -22.00
CA ALA A 293 8.18 6.32 -23.02
C ALA A 293 6.78 5.79 -22.69
N LEU A 294 6.53 5.41 -21.43
CA LEU A 294 5.22 4.91 -20.98
C LEU A 294 4.13 5.99 -21.00
N GLU A 295 4.44 7.22 -20.61
CA GLU A 295 3.50 8.34 -20.69
C GLU A 295 3.06 8.60 -22.15
N ASN A 296 3.99 8.50 -23.10
CA ASN A 296 3.66 8.62 -24.53
C ASN A 296 2.74 7.48 -25.01
N VAL A 297 2.90 6.26 -24.49
CA VAL A 297 1.98 5.14 -24.79
C VAL A 297 0.57 5.47 -24.32
N GLU A 298 0.41 5.95 -23.10
CA GLU A 298 -0.89 6.32 -22.54
C GLU A 298 -1.59 7.39 -23.39
N VAL A 299 -0.87 8.46 -23.75
CA VAL A 299 -1.41 9.55 -24.60
C VAL A 299 -1.85 9.04 -25.97
N VAL A 300 -1.04 8.21 -26.62
CA VAL A 300 -1.37 7.69 -27.96
C VAL A 300 -2.51 6.66 -27.90
N ALA A 301 -2.56 5.84 -26.84
CA ALA A 301 -3.66 4.90 -26.62
C ALA A 301 -4.99 5.62 -26.41
N GLU A 302 -5.03 6.71 -25.62
CA GLU A 302 -6.21 7.55 -25.46
C GLU A 302 -6.69 8.12 -26.81
N GLN A 303 -5.77 8.68 -27.61
CA GLN A 303 -6.10 9.20 -28.95
C GLN A 303 -6.62 8.11 -29.89
N TYR A 304 -6.09 6.88 -29.78
CA TYR A 304 -6.58 5.74 -30.55
C TYR A 304 -8.02 5.38 -30.15
N PHE A 305 -8.31 5.37 -28.84
CA PHE A 305 -9.64 5.05 -28.33
C PHE A 305 -10.71 6.05 -28.77
N GLU A 306 -10.34 7.31 -29.01
CA GLU A 306 -11.24 8.32 -29.57
C GLU A 306 -11.61 8.07 -31.04
N VAL A 307 -10.72 7.46 -31.83
CA VAL A 307 -10.92 7.30 -33.28
C VAL A 307 -11.29 5.87 -33.72
N ARG A 308 -11.10 4.87 -32.85
CA ARG A 308 -11.39 3.47 -33.16
C ARG A 308 -12.89 3.23 -33.31
N SER A 309 -13.24 2.34 -34.22
CA SER A 309 -14.61 1.86 -34.41
C SER A 309 -14.94 0.71 -33.46
N TRP A 310 -16.23 0.37 -33.35
CA TRP A 310 -16.69 -0.79 -32.58
C TRP A 310 -16.13 -2.13 -33.08
N GLN A 311 -15.95 -2.27 -34.39
CA GLN A 311 -15.37 -3.50 -34.97
C GLN A 311 -13.90 -3.64 -34.57
N GLU A 312 -13.15 -2.54 -34.63
CA GLU A 312 -11.75 -2.47 -34.22
C GLU A 312 -11.61 -2.71 -32.72
N TYR A 313 -12.52 -2.16 -31.91
CA TYR A 313 -12.58 -2.44 -30.48
C TYR A 313 -12.72 -3.94 -30.19
N PHE A 314 -13.69 -4.62 -30.82
CA PHE A 314 -13.87 -6.05 -30.64
C PHE A 314 -12.64 -6.85 -31.13
N GLN A 315 -12.04 -6.43 -32.25
CA GLN A 315 -10.85 -7.04 -32.80
C GLN A 315 -9.65 -6.89 -31.84
N ASP A 316 -9.48 -5.71 -31.22
CA ASP A 316 -8.43 -5.44 -30.23
C ASP A 316 -8.59 -6.36 -29.02
N GLU A 317 -9.79 -6.51 -28.46
CA GLU A 317 -10.08 -7.41 -27.33
C GLU A 317 -9.73 -8.87 -27.66
N VAL A 318 -10.09 -9.32 -28.86
CA VAL A 318 -9.76 -10.67 -29.36
C VAL A 318 -8.25 -10.81 -29.54
N ASN A 319 -7.59 -9.80 -30.09
CA ASN A 319 -6.16 -9.78 -30.37
C ASN A 319 -5.33 -9.78 -29.07
N VAL A 320 -5.68 -8.93 -28.10
CA VAL A 320 -5.06 -8.86 -26.77
C VAL A 320 -5.30 -10.18 -26.03
N THR A 321 -6.52 -10.73 -26.04
CA THR A 321 -6.80 -12.02 -25.42
C THR A 321 -5.99 -13.15 -26.06
N LYS A 322 -5.91 -13.20 -27.40
CA LYS A 322 -5.09 -14.18 -28.13
C LYS A 322 -3.61 -14.03 -27.79
N TYR A 323 -3.12 -12.79 -27.69
CA TYR A 323 -1.76 -12.49 -27.29
C TYR A 323 -1.47 -12.97 -25.86
N SER A 324 -2.33 -12.62 -24.90
CA SER A 324 -2.21 -13.08 -23.49
C SER A 324 -2.29 -14.60 -23.36
N VAL A 325 -3.17 -15.26 -24.12
CA VAL A 325 -3.26 -16.73 -24.14
C VAL A 325 -2.02 -17.36 -24.78
N LYS A 326 -1.49 -16.76 -25.85
CA LYS A 326 -0.25 -17.23 -26.48
C LYS A 326 0.96 -17.08 -25.56
N LYS A 327 1.01 -15.99 -24.79
CA LYS A 327 2.12 -15.66 -23.89
C LYS A 327 2.07 -16.46 -22.57
N HIS A 328 0.91 -16.53 -21.92
CA HIS A 328 0.77 -17.11 -20.57
C HIS A 328 0.05 -18.46 -20.53
N GLY A 329 -0.53 -18.91 -21.65
CA GLY A 329 -1.42 -20.08 -21.70
C GLY A 329 -2.81 -19.78 -21.10
N ILE A 330 -3.83 -20.55 -21.50
CA ILE A 330 -5.24 -20.32 -21.06
C ILE A 330 -5.36 -20.30 -19.53
N LEU A 331 -4.69 -21.22 -18.84
CA LEU A 331 -4.70 -21.27 -17.37
C LEU A 331 -3.96 -20.08 -16.75
N GLY A 332 -2.87 -19.61 -17.36
CA GLY A 332 -2.12 -18.46 -16.89
C GLY A 332 -2.91 -17.16 -17.06
N THR A 333 -3.56 -16.98 -18.21
CA THR A 333 -4.48 -15.86 -18.44
C THR A 333 -5.63 -15.85 -17.43
N LEU A 334 -6.32 -16.99 -17.25
CA LEU A 334 -7.40 -17.08 -16.25
C LEU A 334 -6.91 -16.87 -14.82
N LYS A 335 -5.71 -17.38 -14.49
CA LYS A 335 -5.12 -17.20 -13.15
C LYS A 335 -4.79 -15.74 -12.89
N ASN A 336 -4.22 -15.02 -13.85
CA ASN A 336 -3.90 -13.60 -13.70
C ASN A 336 -5.16 -12.77 -13.47
N GLU A 337 -6.21 -13.02 -14.25
CA GLU A 337 -7.53 -12.36 -14.10
C GLU A 337 -8.21 -12.71 -12.77
N VAL A 338 -8.14 -13.98 -12.34
CA VAL A 338 -8.71 -14.43 -11.05
C VAL A 338 -7.90 -13.91 -9.86
N VAL A 339 -6.60 -13.69 -10.00
CA VAL A 339 -5.77 -13.06 -8.96
C VAL A 339 -6.12 -11.58 -8.84
N GLU A 340 -6.37 -10.89 -9.94
CA GLU A 340 -6.81 -9.50 -9.96
C GLU A 340 -8.19 -9.35 -9.30
N VAL A 341 -9.19 -10.11 -9.76
CA VAL A 341 -10.53 -10.16 -9.12
C VAL A 341 -10.45 -10.69 -7.68
N GLY A 342 -9.52 -11.60 -7.41
CA GLY A 342 -9.30 -12.17 -6.09
C GLY A 342 -8.72 -11.18 -5.09
N ASN A 343 -7.89 -10.24 -5.54
CA ASN A 343 -7.39 -9.14 -4.72
C ASN A 343 -8.53 -8.15 -4.39
N ASP A 344 -9.39 -7.84 -5.36
CA ASP A 344 -10.60 -7.02 -5.13
C ASP A 344 -11.60 -7.69 -4.16
N VAL A 345 -11.75 -9.02 -4.25
CA VAL A 345 -12.57 -9.83 -3.34
C VAL A 345 -11.93 -9.96 -1.96
N LYS A 346 -10.60 -9.93 -1.84
CA LYS A 346 -9.90 -9.95 -0.54
C LYS A 346 -10.19 -8.70 0.28
N ASP A 347 -10.49 -7.60 -0.39
CA ASP A 347 -10.87 -6.33 0.22
C ASP A 347 -12.36 -6.27 0.57
N LEU A 348 -13.24 -6.93 -0.21
CA LEU A 348 -14.67 -7.08 0.13
C LEU A 348 -14.95 -8.19 1.17
N GLY A 349 -14.17 -9.27 1.14
CA GLY A 349 -14.39 -10.51 1.90
C GLY A 349 -14.08 -10.43 3.39
N ARG A 350 -13.31 -9.43 3.84
CA ARG A 350 -13.07 -9.18 5.27
C ARG A 350 -14.36 -8.84 6.05
N GLY A 351 -15.47 -8.51 5.37
CA GLY A 351 -16.78 -8.28 6.00
C GLY A 351 -17.65 -9.53 6.18
N ALA A 352 -17.42 -10.62 5.45
CA ALA A 352 -18.31 -11.80 5.44
C ALA A 352 -17.92 -12.88 6.46
N ALA A 353 -16.66 -12.86 6.95
CA ALA A 353 -16.13 -13.84 7.90
C ALA A 353 -16.90 -13.85 9.24
N THR A 354 -17.51 -12.72 9.63
CA THR A 354 -18.32 -12.55 10.86
C THR A 354 -19.67 -13.26 10.80
N VAL A 355 -20.23 -13.49 9.61
CA VAL A 355 -21.52 -14.20 9.45
C VAL A 355 -21.34 -15.72 9.43
N VAL A 356 -20.21 -16.19 8.88
CA VAL A 356 -19.86 -17.63 8.87
C VAL A 356 -19.47 -18.13 10.26
N GLN A 357 -18.96 -17.25 11.12
CA GLN A 357 -18.62 -17.60 12.51
C GLN A 357 -19.85 -17.84 13.40
N SER A 358 -20.99 -17.19 13.13
CA SER A 358 -22.24 -17.44 13.89
C SER A 358 -22.97 -18.73 13.46
N GLY A 359 -22.77 -19.19 12.22
CA GLY A 359 -23.33 -20.46 11.73
C GLY A 359 -22.59 -21.71 12.24
N ARG A 360 -21.31 -21.57 12.63
CA ARG A 360 -20.47 -22.68 13.11
C ARG A 360 -20.91 -23.21 14.49
N ASP A 361 -21.55 -22.37 15.29
CA ASP A 361 -22.00 -22.71 16.65
C ASP A 361 -23.36 -23.42 16.71
N GLN A 362 -24.13 -23.43 15.61
CA GLN A 362 -25.47 -24.06 15.57
C GLN A 362 -25.49 -25.48 14.95
N MET A 363 -24.46 -25.85 14.18
CA MET A 363 -24.37 -27.12 13.45
C MET A 363 -24.37 -28.39 14.34
N PRO A 364 -23.74 -28.41 15.55
CA PRO A 364 -23.70 -29.61 16.39
C PRO A 364 -25.06 -30.05 16.95
N HIS A 365 -26.03 -29.13 17.05
CA HIS A 365 -27.36 -29.42 17.59
C HIS A 365 -28.30 -30.07 16.57
N LEU A 366 -28.18 -29.71 15.29
CA LEU A 366 -28.96 -30.29 14.19
C LEU A 366 -28.53 -31.72 13.86
N VAL A 367 -27.23 -32.00 13.91
CA VAL A 367 -26.68 -33.35 13.67
C VAL A 367 -27.07 -34.31 14.80
N ARG A 368 -27.13 -33.83 16.06
CA ARG A 368 -27.54 -34.64 17.20
C ARG A 368 -29.04 -34.98 17.17
N ALA A 369 -29.90 -34.02 16.79
CA ALA A 369 -31.34 -34.27 16.60
C ALA A 369 -31.66 -35.26 15.46
N ALA A 370 -30.90 -35.23 14.36
CA ALA A 370 -31.06 -36.19 13.26
C ALA A 370 -30.61 -37.61 13.65
N THR A 371 -29.58 -37.72 14.50
CA THR A 371 -29.05 -39.02 14.96
C THR A 371 -30.00 -39.69 15.96
N ASP A 372 -30.65 -38.92 16.84
CA ASP A 372 -31.63 -39.43 17.81
C ASP A 372 -32.94 -39.91 17.13
N THR A 373 -33.27 -39.31 15.99
CA THR A 373 -34.45 -39.71 15.19
C THR A 373 -34.19 -41.01 14.38
N MET A 374 -32.94 -41.29 13.98
CA MET A 374 -32.58 -42.58 13.35
C MET A 374 -32.44 -43.72 14.37
N GLY A 375 -31.97 -43.44 15.59
CA GLY A 375 -31.84 -44.45 16.65
C GLY A 375 -33.19 -45.06 17.08
N THR A 376 -34.26 -44.27 17.05
CA THR A 376 -35.62 -44.70 17.42
C THR A 376 -36.32 -45.54 16.35
N VAL A 377 -35.93 -45.41 15.07
CA VAL A 377 -36.47 -46.22 13.96
C VAL A 377 -35.82 -47.61 13.89
N VAL A 378 -34.58 -47.75 14.37
CA VAL A 378 -33.86 -49.04 14.35
C VAL A 378 -34.24 -49.94 15.53
N GLN A 379 -34.75 -49.38 16.63
CA GLN A 379 -35.12 -50.16 17.82
C GLN A 379 -36.53 -50.80 17.77
N SER A 380 -37.40 -50.38 16.85
CA SER A 380 -38.77 -50.89 16.73
C SER A 380 -38.92 -52.10 15.78
N GLY A 381 -37.83 -52.60 15.20
CA GLY A 381 -37.85 -53.59 14.12
C GLY A 381 -37.29 -54.98 14.40
N SER A 382 -37.12 -55.44 15.65
CA SER A 382 -36.46 -56.74 15.92
C SER A 382 -37.20 -57.70 16.86
N ALA A 383 -38.34 -58.23 16.41
CA ALA A 383 -38.95 -59.41 17.06
C ALA A 383 -39.58 -60.45 16.13
N ALA A 384 -39.55 -60.30 14.80
CA ALA A 384 -40.07 -61.33 13.91
C ALA A 384 -39.39 -61.31 12.54
N ALA A 385 -38.47 -62.25 12.30
CA ALA A 385 -38.22 -62.93 11.00
C ALA A 385 -36.78 -63.50 10.92
N ALA A 386 -36.49 -64.53 11.70
CA ALA A 386 -35.35 -65.41 11.46
C ALA A 386 -35.86 -66.70 10.80
N SER A 387 -36.05 -66.71 9.47
CA SER A 387 -36.10 -67.94 8.62
C SER A 387 -36.27 -67.72 7.11
N THR A 388 -36.14 -66.51 6.55
CA THR A 388 -36.26 -66.28 5.09
C THR A 388 -35.13 -65.41 4.53
N ALA A 389 -33.87 -65.77 4.78
CA ALA A 389 -32.71 -64.89 4.56
C ALA A 389 -32.05 -64.96 3.16
N GLY A 390 -32.43 -65.89 2.28
CA GLY A 390 -31.73 -66.08 0.99
C GLY A 390 -32.26 -65.24 -0.18
N THR A 391 -33.58 -65.15 -0.33
CA THR A 391 -34.23 -64.48 -1.49
C THR A 391 -34.67 -63.05 -1.20
N PHE A 392 -34.76 -62.67 0.08
CA PHE A 392 -35.08 -61.29 0.48
C PHE A 392 -33.88 -60.35 0.37
N ALA A 393 -32.65 -60.85 0.55
CA ALA A 393 -31.43 -60.03 0.48
C ALA A 393 -31.18 -59.48 -0.93
N ALA A 394 -31.38 -60.28 -1.99
CA ALA A 394 -31.18 -59.84 -3.36
C ALA A 394 -32.25 -58.82 -3.82
N ARG A 395 -33.53 -59.06 -3.50
CA ARG A 395 -34.61 -58.10 -3.79
C ARG A 395 -34.54 -56.85 -2.92
N SER A 396 -34.12 -56.99 -1.66
CA SER A 396 -33.89 -55.85 -0.77
C SER A 396 -32.74 -55.00 -1.27
N GLN A 397 -31.65 -55.60 -1.77
CA GLN A 397 -30.52 -54.85 -2.32
C GLN A 397 -30.89 -54.11 -3.60
N GLU A 398 -31.68 -54.72 -4.50
CA GLU A 398 -32.17 -54.06 -5.71
C GLU A 398 -33.18 -52.93 -5.39
N HIS A 399 -34.06 -53.13 -4.41
CA HIS A 399 -34.95 -52.07 -3.93
C HIS A 399 -34.18 -50.97 -3.19
N ILE A 400 -33.11 -51.29 -2.46
CA ILE A 400 -32.27 -50.30 -1.78
C ILE A 400 -31.44 -49.52 -2.81
N THR A 401 -30.88 -50.16 -3.84
CA THR A 401 -30.13 -49.42 -4.88
C THR A 401 -31.04 -48.54 -5.72
N THR A 402 -32.25 -49.02 -6.04
CA THR A 402 -33.23 -48.22 -6.78
C THR A 402 -33.78 -47.10 -5.90
N ALA A 403 -34.06 -47.37 -4.63
CA ALA A 403 -34.46 -46.35 -3.67
C ALA A 403 -33.36 -45.31 -3.46
N VAL A 404 -32.10 -45.70 -3.23
CA VAL A 404 -30.96 -44.78 -3.06
C VAL A 404 -30.73 -43.98 -4.34
N HIS A 405 -30.83 -44.61 -5.51
CA HIS A 405 -30.70 -43.91 -6.77
C HIS A 405 -31.81 -42.86 -6.95
N ASP A 406 -33.08 -43.20 -6.65
CA ASP A 406 -34.21 -42.30 -6.89
C ASP A 406 -34.39 -41.24 -5.79
N THR A 407 -34.03 -41.57 -4.55
CA THR A 407 -34.15 -40.67 -3.39
C THR A 407 -32.93 -39.79 -3.15
N VAL A 408 -31.73 -40.23 -3.54
CA VAL A 408 -30.48 -39.50 -3.26
C VAL A 408 -29.77 -39.09 -4.56
N VAL A 409 -29.45 -40.06 -5.42
CA VAL A 409 -28.60 -39.78 -6.60
C VAL A 409 -29.32 -38.89 -7.62
N ALA A 410 -30.59 -39.18 -7.92
CA ALA A 410 -31.36 -38.42 -8.90
C ALA A 410 -31.63 -36.97 -8.44
N PRO A 411 -32.02 -36.68 -7.19
CA PRO A 411 -32.11 -35.30 -6.69
C PRO A 411 -30.76 -34.57 -6.69
N VAL A 412 -29.67 -35.22 -6.25
CA VAL A 412 -28.33 -34.62 -6.23
C VAL A 412 -27.85 -34.30 -7.65
N LYS A 413 -28.01 -35.23 -8.59
CA LYS A 413 -27.67 -35.02 -10.01
C LYS A 413 -28.49 -33.88 -10.62
N ARG A 414 -29.78 -33.78 -10.28
CA ARG A 414 -30.65 -32.67 -10.72
C ARG A 414 -30.24 -31.32 -10.12
N ALA A 415 -29.88 -31.30 -8.83
CA ALA A 415 -29.38 -30.10 -8.17
C ALA A 415 -28.04 -29.65 -8.76
N TRP A 416 -27.13 -30.59 -9.02
CA TRP A 416 -25.83 -30.33 -9.65
C TRP A 416 -25.97 -29.70 -11.03
N HIS A 417 -26.80 -30.25 -11.92
CA HIS A 417 -27.03 -29.67 -13.24
C HIS A 417 -27.61 -28.25 -13.16
N LEU A 418 -28.51 -27.98 -12.21
CA LEU A 418 -29.07 -26.65 -12.02
C LEU A 418 -28.01 -25.65 -11.51
N MET A 419 -27.16 -26.05 -10.58
CA MET A 419 -26.05 -25.21 -10.09
C MET A 419 -25.03 -24.93 -11.20
N ALA A 420 -24.65 -25.95 -11.98
CA ALA A 420 -23.70 -25.78 -13.08
C ALA A 420 -24.26 -24.84 -14.18
N THR A 421 -25.51 -25.05 -14.61
CA THR A 421 -26.16 -24.16 -15.58
C THR A 421 -26.31 -22.74 -15.04
N GLY A 422 -26.67 -22.60 -13.76
CA GLY A 422 -26.78 -21.29 -13.11
C GLY A 422 -25.44 -20.58 -12.96
N PHE A 423 -24.35 -21.29 -12.66
CA PHE A 423 -23.01 -20.71 -12.62
C PHE A 423 -22.57 -20.20 -14.00
N ILE A 424 -22.83 -20.99 -15.06
CA ILE A 424 -22.53 -20.56 -16.43
C ILE A 424 -23.33 -19.30 -16.80
N LEU A 425 -24.65 -19.31 -16.57
CA LEU A 425 -25.54 -18.22 -17.00
C LEU A 425 -25.42 -16.95 -16.15
N CYS A 426 -25.22 -17.08 -14.84
CA CYS A 426 -25.24 -15.96 -13.92
C CYS A 426 -23.84 -15.45 -13.58
N VAL A 427 -22.77 -16.23 -13.76
CA VAL A 427 -21.40 -15.84 -13.44
C VAL A 427 -20.55 -15.72 -14.69
N LEU A 428 -20.40 -16.81 -15.46
CA LEU A 428 -19.48 -16.79 -16.61
C LEU A 428 -19.97 -15.90 -17.75
N VAL A 429 -21.25 -15.96 -18.10
CA VAL A 429 -21.81 -15.15 -19.20
C VAL A 429 -21.64 -13.66 -18.92
N PRO A 430 -22.00 -13.09 -17.74
CA PRO A 430 -21.73 -11.69 -17.45
C PRO A 430 -20.23 -11.36 -17.40
N LEU A 431 -19.39 -12.23 -16.82
CA LEU A 431 -17.95 -11.99 -16.73
C LEU A 431 -17.29 -11.81 -18.10
N PHE A 432 -17.68 -12.64 -19.08
CA PHE A 432 -17.17 -12.55 -20.44
C PHE A 432 -17.89 -11.49 -21.30
N ALA A 433 -19.21 -11.38 -21.21
CA ALA A 433 -20.01 -10.49 -22.06
C ALA A 433 -19.91 -9.02 -21.64
N LEU A 434 -19.60 -8.75 -20.36
CA LEU A 434 -19.40 -7.41 -19.83
C LEU A 434 -17.92 -7.10 -19.57
N ARG A 435 -16.97 -7.89 -20.10
CA ARG A 435 -15.52 -7.66 -19.90
C ARG A 435 -15.08 -6.23 -20.22
N THR A 436 -15.74 -5.63 -21.21
CA THR A 436 -15.58 -4.26 -21.69
C THR A 436 -16.02 -3.20 -20.66
N TYR A 437 -16.77 -3.61 -19.65
CA TYR A 437 -17.25 -2.84 -18.50
C TYR A 437 -16.65 -3.44 -17.22
N ALA A 438 -15.32 -3.48 -17.13
CA ALA A 438 -14.55 -4.17 -16.08
C ALA A 438 -15.05 -3.99 -14.63
N PRO A 439 -15.44 -2.79 -14.13
CA PRO A 439 -15.99 -2.71 -12.78
C PRO A 439 -17.38 -3.35 -12.66
N LEU A 440 -18.19 -3.31 -13.72
CA LEU A 440 -19.52 -3.89 -13.77
C LEU A 440 -19.50 -5.42 -13.91
N ASN A 441 -18.53 -6.01 -14.62
CA ASN A 441 -18.53 -7.46 -14.86
C ASN A 441 -18.37 -8.26 -13.55
N SER A 442 -17.55 -7.76 -12.62
CA SER A 442 -17.29 -8.39 -11.32
C SER A 442 -18.50 -8.20 -10.41
N VAL A 443 -19.07 -6.99 -10.35
CA VAL A 443 -20.29 -6.71 -9.57
C VAL A 443 -21.47 -7.55 -10.05
N VAL A 444 -21.70 -7.61 -11.37
CA VAL A 444 -22.79 -8.42 -11.96
C VAL A 444 -22.52 -9.91 -11.76
N SER A 445 -21.29 -10.40 -11.93
CA SER A 445 -20.98 -11.81 -11.69
C SER A 445 -21.19 -12.20 -10.22
N ASN A 446 -20.82 -11.32 -9.28
CA ASN A 446 -21.03 -11.53 -7.85
C ASN A 446 -22.50 -11.50 -7.46
N LEU A 447 -23.29 -10.56 -8.00
CA LEU A 447 -24.75 -10.56 -7.86
C LEU A 447 -25.37 -11.80 -8.50
N GLY A 448 -24.76 -12.35 -9.55
CA GLY A 448 -25.16 -13.60 -10.18
C GLY A 448 -24.99 -14.82 -9.26
N ILE A 449 -23.95 -14.86 -8.43
CA ILE A 449 -23.78 -15.90 -7.39
C ILE A 449 -24.89 -15.81 -6.35
N LEU A 450 -25.23 -14.59 -5.89
CA LEU A 450 -26.33 -14.38 -4.95
C LEU A 450 -27.68 -14.79 -5.58
N TRP A 451 -27.91 -14.40 -6.83
CA TRP A 451 -29.12 -14.76 -7.58
C TRP A 451 -29.26 -16.27 -7.76
N LEU A 452 -28.15 -16.96 -8.07
CA LEU A 452 -28.08 -18.42 -8.13
C LEU A 452 -28.47 -19.06 -6.79
N GLY A 453 -27.97 -18.52 -5.68
CA GLY A 453 -28.34 -18.97 -4.33
C GLY A 453 -29.84 -18.80 -4.04
N ILE A 454 -30.42 -17.65 -4.39
CA ILE A 454 -31.86 -17.40 -4.22
C ILE A 454 -32.69 -18.37 -5.08
N CYS A 455 -32.34 -18.56 -6.35
CA CYS A 455 -33.08 -19.43 -7.26
C CYS A 455 -33.02 -20.92 -6.86
N THR A 456 -31.91 -21.34 -6.27
CA THR A 456 -31.71 -22.75 -5.87
C THR A 456 -32.34 -23.05 -4.52
N CYS A 457 -32.06 -22.23 -3.50
CA CYS A 457 -32.47 -22.44 -2.11
C CYS A 457 -33.87 -21.89 -1.79
N CYS A 458 -34.25 -20.75 -2.37
CA CYS A 458 -35.46 -20.01 -2.01
C CYS A 458 -36.27 -19.53 -3.24
N PRO A 459 -36.65 -20.43 -4.17
CA PRO A 459 -37.47 -20.06 -5.32
C PRO A 459 -38.81 -19.41 -4.87
N PRO A 460 -39.29 -18.36 -5.56
CA PRO A 460 -40.60 -17.77 -5.33
C PRO A 460 -41.72 -18.81 -5.35
N ARG A 461 -42.73 -18.63 -4.47
CA ARG A 461 -43.93 -19.49 -4.43
C ARG A 461 -44.58 -19.47 -5.82
N GLY A 462 -44.72 -20.64 -6.44
CA GLY A 462 -45.19 -20.82 -7.84
C GLY A 462 -44.10 -21.31 -8.81
N MET A 463 -42.82 -21.07 -8.53
CA MET A 463 -41.69 -21.41 -9.43
C MET A 463 -40.82 -22.57 -8.94
N ASN A 464 -41.35 -23.42 -8.05
CA ASN A 464 -40.62 -24.58 -7.51
C ASN A 464 -40.29 -25.66 -8.56
N GLY A 465 -41.02 -25.67 -9.68
CA GLY A 465 -40.78 -26.59 -10.78
C GLY A 465 -39.46 -26.32 -11.51
N ARG A 466 -38.88 -27.37 -12.12
CA ARG A 466 -37.61 -27.28 -12.87
C ARG A 466 -37.62 -26.19 -13.94
N ALA A 467 -38.74 -26.03 -14.65
CA ALA A 467 -38.91 -25.01 -15.67
C ALA A 467 -38.92 -23.59 -15.07
N GLY A 468 -39.55 -23.40 -13.90
CA GLY A 468 -39.56 -22.13 -13.18
C GLY A 468 -38.17 -21.70 -12.73
N LYS A 469 -37.41 -22.63 -12.11
CA LYS A 469 -36.01 -22.35 -11.71
C LYS A 469 -35.11 -22.04 -12.91
N ALA A 470 -35.26 -22.76 -14.02
CA ALA A 470 -34.50 -22.48 -15.24
C ALA A 470 -34.85 -21.10 -15.85
N ALA A 471 -36.13 -20.73 -15.86
CA ALA A 471 -36.59 -19.42 -16.32
C ALA A 471 -36.02 -18.28 -15.45
N LEU A 472 -35.97 -18.44 -14.12
CA LEU A 472 -35.35 -17.48 -13.22
C LEU A 472 -33.85 -17.32 -13.45
N LEU A 473 -33.13 -18.41 -13.74
CA LEU A 473 -31.69 -18.35 -14.05
C LEU A 473 -31.42 -17.65 -15.39
N LEU A 474 -32.28 -17.84 -16.40
CA LEU A 474 -32.17 -17.15 -17.70
C LEU A 474 -32.52 -15.66 -17.63
N LEU A 475 -33.40 -15.28 -16.69
CA LEU A 475 -33.80 -13.89 -16.51
C LEU A 475 -32.62 -12.99 -16.13
N TYR A 476 -31.67 -13.54 -15.37
CA TYR A 476 -30.51 -12.78 -14.89
C TYR A 476 -29.63 -12.22 -16.02
N PRO A 477 -29.03 -13.03 -16.93
CA PRO A 477 -28.26 -12.48 -18.04
C PRO A 477 -29.11 -11.67 -19.02
N LEU A 478 -30.41 -11.96 -19.16
CA LEU A 478 -31.31 -11.14 -19.97
C LEU A 478 -31.40 -9.70 -19.44
N ILE A 479 -31.55 -9.53 -18.13
CA ILE A 479 -31.68 -8.21 -17.49
C ILE A 479 -30.32 -7.53 -17.32
N THR A 480 -29.28 -8.28 -16.99
CA THR A 480 -27.99 -7.71 -16.57
C THR A 480 -26.96 -7.60 -17.70
N VAL A 481 -27.15 -8.35 -18.79
CA VAL A 481 -26.23 -8.36 -19.93
C VAL A 481 -26.95 -7.93 -21.20
N VAL A 482 -27.99 -8.66 -21.61
CA VAL A 482 -28.65 -8.44 -22.91
C VAL A 482 -29.35 -7.09 -22.95
N LEU A 483 -30.12 -6.73 -21.91
CA LEU A 483 -30.86 -5.47 -21.87
C LEU A 483 -29.93 -4.24 -21.85
N PRO A 484 -28.88 -4.16 -21.01
CA PRO A 484 -27.93 -3.04 -21.04
C PRO A 484 -27.19 -2.94 -22.37
N LEU A 485 -26.74 -4.07 -22.95
CA LEU A 485 -26.09 -4.06 -24.25
C LEU A 485 -27.05 -3.61 -25.36
N ALA A 486 -28.31 -4.04 -25.32
CA ALA A 486 -29.33 -3.60 -26.28
C ALA A 486 -29.66 -2.11 -26.11
N LEU A 487 -29.77 -1.60 -24.87
CA LEU A 487 -29.99 -0.18 -24.59
C LEU A 487 -28.78 0.67 -25.00
N HIS A 488 -27.57 0.19 -24.75
CA HIS A 488 -26.34 0.87 -25.16
C HIS A 488 -26.20 0.87 -26.69
N TYR A 489 -26.46 -0.25 -27.35
CA TYR A 489 -26.50 -0.35 -28.80
C TYR A 489 -27.55 0.59 -29.41
N TRP A 490 -28.74 0.66 -28.80
CA TRP A 490 -29.81 1.58 -29.20
C TRP A 490 -29.41 3.05 -29.01
N ALA A 491 -28.78 3.40 -27.88
CA ALA A 491 -28.32 4.76 -27.60
C ALA A 491 -27.19 5.20 -28.54
N THR A 492 -26.35 4.27 -29.00
CA THR A 492 -25.20 4.55 -29.87
C THR A 492 -25.52 4.49 -31.36
N HIS A 493 -26.67 3.94 -31.77
CA HIS A 493 -27.10 3.82 -33.17
C HIS A 493 -28.49 4.47 -33.39
N PRO A 494 -28.59 5.81 -33.34
CA PRO A 494 -29.86 6.54 -33.38
C PRO A 494 -30.67 6.32 -34.66
N GLU A 495 -30.00 5.97 -35.78
CA GLU A 495 -30.63 5.63 -37.06
C GLU A 495 -31.57 4.42 -36.93
N LEU A 496 -31.10 3.33 -36.30
CA LEU A 496 -31.90 2.14 -35.99
C LEU A 496 -32.92 2.41 -34.89
N GLY A 497 -32.59 3.35 -33.99
CA GLY A 497 -33.45 3.75 -32.89
C GLY A 497 -34.76 4.39 -33.35
N ARG A 498 -34.80 5.05 -34.51
CA ARG A 498 -36.03 5.61 -35.10
C ARG A 498 -36.99 4.53 -35.55
N ASP A 499 -36.53 3.52 -36.27
CA ASP A 499 -37.37 2.42 -36.76
C ASP A 499 -37.93 1.55 -35.62
N VAL A 500 -37.09 1.27 -34.60
CA VAL A 500 -37.50 0.51 -33.41
C VAL A 500 -38.41 1.35 -32.50
N SER A 501 -38.18 2.65 -32.38
CA SER A 501 -39.06 3.57 -31.63
C SER A 501 -40.43 3.71 -32.29
N ASP A 502 -40.49 3.72 -33.63
CA ASP A 502 -41.76 3.69 -34.36
C ASP A 502 -42.47 2.34 -34.25
N ALA A 503 -41.73 1.22 -34.15
CA ALA A 503 -42.31 -0.08 -33.79
C ALA A 503 -42.82 -0.11 -32.34
N PHE A 504 -42.06 0.45 -31.39
CA PHE A 504 -42.44 0.55 -29.97
C PHE A 504 -43.58 1.55 -29.71
N ARG A 505 -43.75 2.59 -30.54
CA ARG A 505 -44.92 3.48 -30.51
C ARG A 505 -46.20 2.77 -30.96
N ARG A 506 -46.08 1.75 -31.81
CA ARG A 506 -47.22 0.89 -32.24
C ARG A 506 -47.50 -0.24 -31.23
N LEU A 507 -46.56 -0.56 -30.33
CA LEU A 507 -46.74 -1.58 -29.30
C LEU A 507 -47.90 -1.29 -28.32
N PRO A 508 -48.14 -0.06 -27.83
CA PRO A 508 -49.29 0.28 -26.98
C PRO A 508 -50.65 -0.03 -27.64
N GLU A 509 -50.77 0.12 -28.96
CA GLU A 509 -51.99 -0.24 -29.71
C GLU A 509 -52.16 -1.76 -29.86
N GLN A 510 -51.06 -2.53 -29.81
CA GLN A 510 -51.10 -3.99 -29.80
C GLN A 510 -51.31 -4.57 -28.39
N PHE A 511 -50.70 -3.96 -27.37
CA PHE A 511 -50.80 -4.37 -25.97
C PHE A 511 -52.16 -4.02 -25.35
N SER A 512 -52.87 -3.00 -25.85
CA SER A 512 -54.24 -2.70 -25.41
C SER A 512 -55.26 -3.77 -25.84
N ARG A 513 -54.93 -4.62 -26.82
CA ARG A 513 -55.75 -5.78 -27.26
C ARG A 513 -55.38 -7.09 -26.57
N LEU A 514 -54.26 -7.12 -25.83
CA LEU A 514 -53.78 -8.31 -25.12
C LEU A 514 -54.66 -8.74 -23.93
N PRO A 515 -55.31 -7.84 -23.17
CA PRO A 515 -56.20 -8.23 -22.07
C PRO A 515 -57.39 -9.08 -22.52
N GLU A 516 -58.00 -8.76 -23.66
CA GLU A 516 -59.12 -9.53 -24.25
C GLU A 516 -58.68 -10.92 -24.77
N GLN A 517 -57.40 -11.10 -25.11
CA GLN A 517 -56.87 -12.38 -25.56
C GLN A 517 -56.38 -13.27 -24.41
N LEU A 518 -55.87 -12.66 -23.33
CA LEU A 518 -55.41 -13.38 -22.14
C LEU A 518 -56.54 -13.82 -21.20
N GLU A 519 -57.70 -13.15 -21.23
CA GLU A 519 -58.91 -13.59 -20.49
C GLU A 519 -59.46 -14.93 -20.98
N LYS A 520 -59.09 -15.38 -22.19
CA LYS A 520 -59.46 -16.69 -22.73
C LYS A 520 -58.52 -17.83 -22.33
N LEU A 521 -57.40 -17.54 -21.67
CA LEU A 521 -56.47 -18.53 -21.14
C LEU A 521 -56.61 -18.61 -19.61
N SER A 522 -57.56 -19.43 -19.15
CA SER A 522 -57.77 -19.70 -17.73
C SER A 522 -56.50 -20.34 -17.11
N GLY A 523 -55.75 -19.59 -16.30
CA GLY A 523 -54.73 -20.18 -15.42
C GLY A 523 -53.44 -19.39 -15.14
N CYS A 524 -53.35 -18.07 -15.39
CA CYS A 524 -52.09 -17.34 -15.16
C CYS A 524 -52.26 -16.01 -14.40
N GLN A 525 -52.78 -16.09 -13.17
CA GLN A 525 -52.82 -14.94 -12.24
C GLN A 525 -51.41 -14.47 -11.84
N GLU A 526 -50.40 -15.34 -11.91
CA GLU A 526 -49.01 -15.04 -11.53
C GLU A 526 -48.28 -14.14 -12.56
N VAL A 527 -48.61 -14.25 -13.85
CA VAL A 527 -48.01 -13.43 -14.92
C VAL A 527 -48.48 -11.97 -14.83
N LEU A 528 -49.74 -11.75 -14.44
CA LEU A 528 -50.31 -10.41 -14.25
C LEU A 528 -49.71 -9.67 -13.04
N ASN A 529 -49.27 -10.39 -12.01
CA ASN A 529 -48.61 -9.80 -10.85
C ASN A 529 -47.18 -9.33 -11.17
N LEU A 530 -46.46 -10.04 -12.06
CA LEU A 530 -45.13 -9.65 -12.52
C LEU A 530 -45.18 -8.36 -13.37
N ILE A 531 -46.19 -8.22 -14.22
CA ILE A 531 -46.41 -7.03 -15.06
C ILE A 531 -46.78 -5.80 -14.21
N ARG A 532 -47.48 -5.98 -13.07
CA ARG A 532 -47.80 -4.87 -12.15
C ARG A 532 -46.59 -4.32 -11.39
N ILE A 533 -45.58 -5.15 -11.12
CA ILE A 533 -44.33 -4.73 -10.47
C ILE A 533 -43.47 -3.89 -11.44
N ILE A 534 -43.45 -4.25 -12.72
CA ILE A 534 -42.69 -3.54 -13.76
C ILE A 534 -43.28 -2.15 -14.05
N ASN A 535 -44.60 -1.98 -13.93
CA ASN A 535 -45.29 -0.71 -14.15
C ASN A 535 -45.15 0.33 -13.01
N PHE A 536 -44.39 0.05 -11.95
CA PHE A 536 -44.20 0.98 -10.82
C PHE A 536 -43.04 1.98 -11.04
N PHE A 537 -42.14 1.71 -12.00
CA PHE A 537 -40.94 2.52 -12.25
C PHE A 537 -41.13 3.91 -12.91
N PRO A 538 -42.16 4.20 -13.73
CA PRO A 538 -42.25 5.51 -14.39
C PRO A 538 -42.63 6.68 -13.47
N LYS A 539 -43.16 6.41 -12.26
CA LYS A 539 -43.65 7.45 -11.35
C LYS A 539 -42.57 8.13 -10.50
N CYS A 540 -41.36 7.60 -10.44
CA CYS A 540 -40.24 8.23 -9.71
C CYS A 540 -39.48 9.27 -10.55
N ALA A 541 -39.66 9.30 -11.88
CA ALA A 541 -38.88 10.15 -12.78
C ALA A 541 -39.38 11.61 -12.91
N GLN A 542 -40.48 11.99 -12.24
CA GLN A 542 -41.12 13.30 -12.38
C GLN A 542 -40.85 14.31 -11.27
N LEU A 543 -39.98 14.00 -10.28
CA LEU A 543 -39.83 14.82 -9.07
C LEU A 543 -38.58 15.73 -8.99
N TYR A 544 -37.78 15.85 -10.05
CA TYR A 544 -36.59 16.72 -10.04
C TYR A 544 -36.49 17.57 -11.30
N TRP A 545 -37.15 18.73 -11.32
CA TRP A 545 -36.66 19.91 -12.03
C TRP A 545 -37.42 21.19 -11.62
N PRO A 546 -36.74 22.19 -11.04
CA PRO A 546 -37.08 23.57 -11.38
C PRO A 546 -35.85 24.34 -11.88
N VAL A 547 -36.01 24.92 -13.07
CA VAL A 547 -35.12 25.91 -13.68
C VAL A 547 -35.32 27.27 -12.97
N ASN A 548 -34.19 27.98 -12.79
CA ASN A 548 -33.99 29.42 -12.55
C ASN A 548 -33.47 29.81 -11.16
N ARG A 549 -32.14 29.97 -11.06
CA ARG A 549 -31.46 31.17 -10.50
C ARG A 549 -29.97 31.13 -10.84
N ILE A 550 -29.50 32.14 -11.56
CA ILE A 550 -28.09 32.40 -11.84
C ILE A 550 -27.51 33.12 -10.62
N SER A 551 -27.01 32.30 -9.71
CA SER A 551 -26.02 32.56 -8.65
C SER A 551 -25.94 31.23 -7.89
N THR A 552 -24.74 30.72 -7.58
CA THR A 552 -24.45 29.45 -6.86
C THR A 552 -24.26 28.16 -7.70
N VAL A 553 -23.20 28.07 -8.51
CA VAL A 553 -22.69 26.72 -8.91
C VAL A 553 -21.76 26.16 -7.82
N VAL A 554 -20.99 27.02 -7.15
CA VAL A 554 -20.06 26.61 -6.09
C VAL A 554 -20.80 26.16 -4.82
N ASP A 555 -21.87 26.86 -4.39
CA ASP A 555 -22.59 26.46 -3.16
C ASP A 555 -23.42 25.19 -3.33
N ASN A 556 -23.78 24.81 -4.56
CA ASN A 556 -24.50 23.57 -4.86
C ASN A 556 -23.58 22.33 -4.97
N LEU A 557 -22.26 22.52 -4.97
CA LEU A 557 -21.27 21.42 -5.03
C LEU A 557 -20.69 21.04 -3.66
N ALA A 558 -20.91 21.86 -2.63
CA ALA A 558 -20.43 21.52 -1.29
C ALA A 558 -21.15 20.27 -0.76
N LEU A 559 -20.39 19.25 -0.36
CA LEU A 559 -20.96 18.07 0.26
C LEU A 559 -21.69 18.45 1.55
N ALA A 560 -22.84 17.82 1.78
CA ALA A 560 -23.49 17.89 3.08
C ALA A 560 -22.52 17.32 4.13
N PHE A 561 -22.60 17.81 5.37
CA PHE A 561 -21.69 17.38 6.42
C PHE A 561 -21.65 15.85 6.61
N GLU A 562 -22.79 15.17 6.48
CA GLU A 562 -22.85 13.71 6.54
C GLU A 562 -22.07 13.02 5.41
N GLU A 563 -22.08 13.61 4.21
CA GLU A 563 -21.33 13.10 3.07
C GLU A 563 -19.82 13.30 3.26
N VAL A 564 -19.41 14.45 3.81
CA VAL A 564 -18.01 14.70 4.21
C VAL A 564 -17.56 13.68 5.25
N ARG A 565 -18.36 13.49 6.32
CA ARG A 565 -18.10 12.49 7.36
C ARG A 565 -18.00 11.08 6.78
N ASN A 566 -18.88 10.71 5.85
CA ASN A 566 -18.83 9.43 5.16
C ASN A 566 -17.55 9.27 4.32
N CYS A 567 -17.11 10.32 3.63
CA CYS A 567 -15.87 10.30 2.86
C CYS A 567 -14.64 10.11 3.78
N VAL A 568 -14.60 10.82 4.92
CA VAL A 568 -13.54 10.66 5.94
C VAL A 568 -13.53 9.25 6.53
N SER A 569 -14.71 8.72 6.89
CA SER A 569 -14.84 7.37 7.47
C SER A 569 -14.46 6.26 6.49
N LYS A 570 -14.61 6.51 5.18
CA LYS A 570 -14.13 5.62 4.11
C LYS A 570 -12.61 5.64 4.00
N ALA A 571 -11.96 6.79 4.20
CA ALA A 571 -10.51 6.92 4.18
C ALA A 571 -9.87 6.21 5.40
N SER A 572 -10.49 6.31 6.58
CA SER A 572 -10.11 5.50 7.73
C SER A 572 -11.26 5.35 8.73
N ARG A 573 -11.46 4.11 9.21
CA ARG A 573 -12.43 3.80 10.29
C ARG A 573 -11.95 4.22 11.68
N LYS A 574 -10.68 4.60 11.80
CA LYS A 574 -10.05 5.03 13.06
C LYS A 574 -10.28 6.51 13.36
N VAL A 575 -10.76 7.26 12.38
CA VAL A 575 -11.04 8.69 12.51
C VAL A 575 -12.54 8.94 12.37
N GLN A 576 -13.02 9.97 13.07
CA GLN A 576 -14.37 10.47 12.96
C GLN A 576 -14.33 11.98 12.79
N LEU A 577 -15.13 12.49 11.86
CA LEU A 577 -15.29 13.93 11.67
C LEU A 577 -16.36 14.47 12.63
N GLN A 578 -15.98 15.47 13.42
CA GLN A 578 -16.84 16.19 14.35
C GLN A 578 -17.01 17.65 13.92
N ILE A 579 -18.08 18.28 14.42
CA ILE A 579 -18.26 19.73 14.40
C ILE A 579 -18.23 20.19 15.85
N ASP A 580 -17.50 21.27 16.10
CA ASP A 580 -17.50 21.92 17.40
C ASP A 580 -18.90 22.44 17.74
N ALA A 581 -19.44 22.02 18.89
CA ALA A 581 -20.80 22.35 19.31
C ALA A 581 -21.02 23.86 19.44
N ASP A 582 -19.97 24.61 19.77
CA ASP A 582 -19.99 26.06 19.90
C ASP A 582 -19.83 26.79 18.56
N GLY A 583 -19.59 26.05 17.47
CA GLY A 583 -19.39 26.59 16.12
C GLY A 583 -18.11 27.40 15.94
N ARG A 584 -17.20 27.43 16.92
CA ARG A 584 -16.00 28.27 16.88
C ARG A 584 -14.87 27.63 16.08
N LYS A 585 -14.67 26.32 16.21
CA LYS A 585 -13.56 25.59 15.58
C LYS A 585 -13.89 24.98 14.21
N GLY A 586 -15.16 25.01 13.80
CA GLY A 586 -15.58 24.37 12.55
C GLY A 586 -15.54 22.84 12.63
N ARG A 587 -14.99 22.20 11.59
CA ARG A 587 -14.90 20.73 11.45
C ARG A 587 -13.51 20.26 11.87
N PHE A 588 -13.43 19.18 12.64
CA PHE A 588 -12.15 18.61 13.07
C PHE A 588 -12.21 17.08 13.18
N LEU A 589 -11.04 16.44 13.11
CA LEU A 589 -10.91 15.00 13.29
C LEU A 589 -10.74 14.60 14.76
N GLN A 590 -11.34 13.46 15.11
CA GLN A 590 -11.25 12.84 16.42
C GLN A 590 -10.95 11.35 16.24
N ALA A 591 -10.23 10.75 17.19
CA ALA A 591 -10.01 9.31 17.22
C ALA A 591 -11.34 8.57 17.47
N ASN A 592 -11.74 7.67 16.57
CA ASN A 592 -12.93 6.84 16.74
C ASN A 592 -12.69 5.64 17.68
N CYS A 593 -11.43 5.26 17.86
CA CYS A 593 -10.99 4.21 18.77
C CYS A 593 -9.68 4.64 19.45
N ALA A 594 -9.27 3.94 20.52
CA ALA A 594 -7.95 4.16 21.09
C ALA A 594 -6.86 3.75 20.08
N LEU A 595 -5.80 4.56 19.99
CA LEU A 595 -4.69 4.37 19.05
C LEU A 595 -3.39 4.27 19.84
N LYS A 596 -2.48 3.40 19.40
CA LYS A 596 -1.14 3.28 19.99
C LYS A 596 -0.14 4.17 19.29
N ALA A 597 0.88 4.61 20.03
CA ALA A 597 2.04 5.30 19.44
C ALA A 597 2.59 4.52 18.22
N GLY A 598 2.88 5.24 17.13
CA GLY A 598 3.34 4.71 15.84
C GLY A 598 2.25 4.14 14.93
N GLU A 599 1.03 3.94 15.44
CA GLU A 599 -0.07 3.35 14.66
C GLU A 599 -0.52 4.27 13.52
N VAL A 600 -0.75 3.70 12.34
CA VAL A 600 -1.34 4.42 11.20
C VAL A 600 -2.79 4.78 11.50
N ILE A 601 -3.07 6.07 11.50
CA ILE A 601 -4.38 6.66 11.78
C ILE A 601 -5.17 6.83 10.48
N LEU A 602 -4.52 7.42 9.48
CA LEU A 602 -5.10 7.76 8.18
C LEU A 602 -4.02 7.55 7.11
N SER A 603 -4.41 6.96 5.98
CA SER A 603 -3.62 6.98 4.75
C SER A 603 -4.51 7.45 3.62
N GLU A 604 -4.07 8.47 2.90
CA GLU A 604 -4.81 8.98 1.75
C GLU A 604 -3.88 9.52 0.67
N ARG A 605 -4.34 9.46 -0.58
CA ARG A 605 -3.70 10.13 -1.70
C ARG A 605 -4.16 11.58 -1.77
N PRO A 606 -3.31 12.51 -2.24
CA PRO A 606 -3.71 13.87 -2.53
C PRO A 606 -4.96 13.90 -3.42
N LEU A 607 -5.88 14.80 -3.08
CA LEU A 607 -7.03 15.13 -3.91
C LEU A 607 -6.56 15.78 -5.21
N PHE A 608 -5.61 16.71 -5.08
CA PHE A 608 -4.87 17.32 -6.16
C PHE A 608 -3.41 17.43 -5.76
N GLU A 609 -2.54 17.41 -6.75
CA GLU A 609 -1.10 17.59 -6.58
C GLU A 609 -0.61 18.51 -7.69
N GLY A 610 0.43 19.27 -7.40
CA GLY A 610 1.17 20.05 -8.37
C GLY A 610 2.66 19.87 -8.14
N ASN A 611 3.42 19.90 -9.23
CA ASN A 611 4.87 19.79 -9.18
C ASN A 611 5.54 20.76 -10.15
N THR A 612 6.84 20.95 -9.98
CA THR A 612 7.64 21.81 -10.86
C THR A 612 7.92 21.25 -12.24
N LEU A 613 7.54 20.01 -12.54
CA LEU A 613 7.62 19.48 -13.90
C LEU A 613 6.47 20.04 -14.77
N GLY A 614 5.38 20.53 -14.17
CA GLY A 614 4.37 21.34 -14.84
C GLY A 614 3.60 20.60 -15.96
N GLY A 615 3.43 19.29 -15.84
CA GLY A 615 2.77 18.49 -16.89
C GLY A 615 1.29 18.82 -17.07
N ARG A 616 0.61 19.33 -16.03
CA ARG A 616 -0.81 19.72 -16.09
C ARG A 616 -0.96 21.17 -16.51
N SER A 617 -0.10 22.06 -16.03
CA SER A 617 -0.13 23.47 -16.41
C SER A 617 0.01 23.65 -17.93
N GLN A 618 0.85 22.86 -18.60
CA GLN A 618 0.98 22.85 -20.07
C GLN A 618 -0.32 22.55 -20.83
N LYS A 619 -1.28 21.86 -20.20
CA LYS A 619 -2.56 21.48 -20.82
C LYS A 619 -3.66 22.53 -20.65
N VAL A 620 -3.44 23.53 -19.81
CA VAL A 620 -4.48 24.46 -19.32
C VAL A 620 -4.19 25.91 -19.68
N TYR A 621 -2.92 26.33 -19.61
CA TYR A 621 -2.52 27.71 -19.88
C TYR A 621 -2.09 27.92 -21.34
N SER A 622 -2.18 29.16 -21.83
CA SER A 622 -1.89 29.51 -23.22
C SER A 622 -0.40 29.31 -23.56
N GLU A 623 -0.10 28.94 -24.81
CA GLU A 623 1.28 28.80 -25.27
C GLU A 623 2.06 30.12 -25.12
N GLU A 624 1.43 31.27 -25.39
CA GLU A 624 2.04 32.59 -25.19
C GLU A 624 2.47 32.84 -23.75
N PHE A 625 1.62 32.49 -22.77
CA PHE A 625 1.97 32.59 -21.35
C PHE A 625 3.14 31.65 -20.99
N LEU A 626 3.07 30.40 -21.44
CA LEU A 626 4.12 29.41 -21.20
C LEU A 626 5.45 29.84 -21.83
N GLU A 627 5.46 30.32 -23.07
CA GLU A 627 6.66 30.80 -23.77
C GLU A 627 7.24 32.04 -23.12
N LYS A 628 6.41 33.01 -22.73
CA LYS A 628 6.85 34.25 -22.08
C LYS A 628 7.57 33.97 -20.76
N GLN A 629 7.09 33.00 -20.00
CA GLN A 629 7.62 32.65 -18.68
C GLN A 629 8.76 31.63 -18.74
N LEU A 630 8.78 30.72 -19.73
CA LEU A 630 9.83 29.71 -19.89
C LEU A 630 11.04 30.21 -20.70
N SER A 631 10.94 31.37 -21.36
CA SER A 631 12.05 31.95 -22.13
C SER A 631 13.21 32.34 -21.20
N PRO A 632 14.37 31.64 -21.24
CA PRO A 632 15.50 31.93 -20.35
C PRO A 632 16.12 33.32 -20.58
N ILE A 633 15.79 33.95 -21.71
CA ILE A 633 16.46 35.15 -22.22
C ILE A 633 15.86 36.44 -21.66
N ASN A 634 14.59 36.45 -21.25
CA ASN A 634 13.95 37.67 -20.72
C ASN A 634 14.22 37.88 -19.23
N TYR A 635 14.31 36.79 -18.45
CA TYR A 635 14.51 36.87 -16.99
C TYR A 635 15.86 37.49 -16.61
N ALA A 636 16.92 37.15 -17.35
CA ALA A 636 18.28 37.65 -17.09
C ALA A 636 18.53 39.08 -17.59
N LYS A 637 17.70 39.61 -18.50
CA LYS A 637 18.02 40.83 -19.26
C LYS A 637 17.28 42.07 -18.77
N ASP A 638 16.07 41.90 -18.21
CA ASP A 638 15.25 43.03 -17.77
C ASP A 638 15.48 43.44 -16.31
N PHE A 639 16.07 42.58 -15.47
CA PHE A 639 16.19 42.86 -14.04
C PHE A 639 17.58 43.27 -13.52
N GLY A 640 18.65 43.11 -14.31
CA GLY A 640 20.01 43.33 -13.80
C GLY A 640 20.36 42.27 -12.73
N MET A 641 21.48 41.58 -12.91
CA MET A 641 21.86 40.37 -12.16
C MET A 641 22.04 40.52 -10.63
N ASP A 642 21.81 41.70 -10.04
CA ASP A 642 22.17 41.97 -8.65
C ASP A 642 20.98 41.98 -7.67
N GLU A 643 19.73 42.15 -8.14
CA GLU A 643 18.54 42.07 -7.28
C GLU A 643 17.38 41.47 -8.08
N LEU A 644 17.27 40.13 -8.09
CA LEU A 644 16.03 39.47 -8.48
C LEU A 644 14.97 39.96 -7.48
N PRO A 645 13.92 40.67 -7.92
CA PRO A 645 12.84 41.00 -6.99
C PRO A 645 12.29 39.68 -6.44
N ASP A 646 11.93 39.67 -5.14
CA ASP A 646 11.13 38.63 -4.46
C ASP A 646 9.71 38.55 -5.07
N PHE A 647 9.61 38.54 -6.40
CA PHE A 647 8.39 38.22 -7.10
C PHE A 647 8.05 36.78 -6.71
N GLU A 648 6.92 36.65 -6.01
CA GLU A 648 6.36 35.41 -5.53
C GLU A 648 6.50 34.31 -6.60
N GLU A 649 7.44 33.38 -6.39
CA GLU A 649 7.69 32.19 -7.23
C GLU A 649 6.41 31.38 -7.53
N CYS A 650 5.35 31.66 -6.76
CA CYS A 650 3.98 31.21 -6.92
C CYS A 650 3.42 31.34 -8.36
N PHE A 651 3.83 32.33 -9.17
CA PHE A 651 3.27 32.55 -10.52
C PHE A 651 4.07 31.99 -11.68
N HIS A 652 5.18 31.32 -11.41
CA HIS A 652 5.89 30.62 -12.46
C HIS A 652 4.97 29.51 -13.05
N PRO A 653 4.91 29.26 -14.37
CA PRO A 653 4.06 28.21 -14.93
C PRO A 653 4.42 26.80 -14.49
N ARG A 654 5.64 26.66 -13.96
CA ARG A 654 6.12 25.46 -13.28
C ARG A 654 6.06 25.59 -11.76
N SER A 655 5.31 26.53 -11.20
CA SER A 655 5.09 26.51 -9.76
C SER A 655 4.13 25.35 -9.44
N PRO A 656 4.34 24.65 -8.32
CA PRO A 656 3.42 23.61 -7.87
C PRO A 656 2.00 24.13 -7.66
N LEU A 657 1.84 25.41 -7.31
CA LEU A 657 0.53 26.04 -7.17
C LEU A 657 -0.21 26.07 -8.51
N ILE A 658 0.46 26.55 -9.56
CA ILE A 658 -0.12 26.66 -10.91
C ILE A 658 -0.50 25.27 -11.45
N ASP A 659 0.37 24.28 -11.28
CA ASP A 659 0.10 22.90 -11.71
C ASP A 659 -1.06 22.25 -10.93
N CYS A 660 -1.20 22.56 -9.63
CA CYS A 660 -2.32 22.12 -8.80
C CYS A 660 -3.65 22.77 -9.25
N VAL A 661 -3.66 24.08 -9.55
CA VAL A 661 -4.84 24.77 -10.12
C VAL A 661 -5.23 24.14 -11.47
N ALA A 662 -4.26 23.86 -12.33
CA ALA A 662 -4.51 23.15 -13.58
C ALA A 662 -5.12 21.76 -13.36
N GLY A 663 -4.68 21.02 -12.33
CA GLY A 663 -5.29 19.76 -11.90
C GLY A 663 -6.78 19.89 -11.55
N VAL A 664 -7.16 20.96 -10.83
CA VAL A 664 -8.57 21.25 -10.50
C VAL A 664 -9.39 21.52 -11.77
N LEU A 665 -8.86 22.35 -12.68
CA LEU A 665 -9.54 22.70 -13.93
C LEU A 665 -9.70 21.52 -14.89
N LEU A 666 -8.68 20.65 -14.99
CA LEU A 666 -8.77 19.39 -15.75
C LEU A 666 -9.81 18.44 -15.15
N CYS A 667 -9.88 18.34 -13.82
CA CYS A 667 -10.93 17.57 -13.14
C CYS A 667 -12.33 18.11 -13.46
N LYS A 668 -12.49 19.43 -13.51
CA LYS A 668 -13.73 20.08 -13.95
C LYS A 668 -14.08 19.80 -15.41
N LYS A 669 -13.10 19.81 -16.32
CA LYS A 669 -13.29 19.40 -17.72
C LYS A 669 -13.79 17.96 -17.79
N ARG A 670 -13.17 17.03 -17.04
CA ARG A 670 -13.61 15.61 -16.97
C ARG A 670 -15.03 15.47 -16.42
N ALA A 671 -15.38 16.19 -15.36
CA ALA A 671 -16.72 16.15 -14.78
C ALA A 671 -17.84 16.57 -15.75
N ARG A 672 -17.52 17.44 -16.72
CA ARG A 672 -18.46 17.93 -17.76
C ARG A 672 -18.39 17.16 -19.09
N ASN A 673 -17.34 16.39 -19.34
CA ASN A 673 -17.13 15.74 -20.63
C ASN A 673 -18.11 14.56 -20.82
N GLU A 674 -19.18 14.77 -21.60
CA GLU A 674 -20.20 13.75 -21.88
C GLU A 674 -19.70 12.52 -22.63
N ALA A 675 -18.54 12.60 -23.28
CA ALA A 675 -17.91 11.46 -23.93
C ALA A 675 -17.26 10.50 -22.93
N LEU A 676 -16.95 10.94 -21.71
CA LEU A 676 -16.43 10.06 -20.66
C LEU A 676 -17.55 9.19 -20.09
N ASN A 677 -17.18 7.97 -19.67
CA ASN A 677 -18.12 7.09 -18.99
C ASN A 677 -18.66 7.74 -17.70
N GLN A 678 -19.86 7.32 -17.28
CA GLN A 678 -20.55 7.89 -16.12
C GLN A 678 -19.72 7.82 -14.84
N GLU A 679 -18.98 6.72 -14.63
CA GLU A 679 -18.17 6.50 -13.44
C GLU A 679 -17.04 7.53 -13.30
N ASN A 680 -16.29 7.78 -14.37
CA ASN A 680 -15.22 8.77 -14.40
C ASN A 680 -15.75 10.19 -14.16
N ARG A 681 -16.92 10.52 -14.72
CA ARG A 681 -17.57 11.81 -14.47
C ARG A 681 -17.99 11.97 -13.02
N GLU A 682 -18.62 10.95 -12.43
CA GLU A 682 -19.04 11.00 -11.02
C GLU A 682 -17.84 11.00 -10.07
N ALA A 683 -16.76 10.28 -10.39
CA ALA A 683 -15.51 10.34 -9.63
C ALA A 683 -14.92 11.76 -9.63
N ALA A 684 -14.87 12.42 -10.80
CA ALA A 684 -14.41 13.80 -10.91
C ALA A 684 -15.32 14.78 -10.14
N LYS A 685 -16.65 14.61 -10.21
CA LYS A 685 -17.60 15.41 -9.40
C LYS A 685 -17.37 15.21 -7.90
N ILE A 686 -17.16 13.97 -7.44
CA ILE A 686 -16.85 13.69 -6.03
C ILE A 686 -15.57 14.40 -5.60
N GLN A 687 -14.52 14.41 -6.45
CA GLN A 687 -13.29 15.14 -6.14
C GLN A 687 -13.52 16.66 -6.02
N LEU A 688 -14.28 17.27 -6.92
CA LEU A 688 -14.63 18.69 -6.85
C LEU A 688 -15.50 19.00 -5.63
N ASN A 689 -16.45 18.14 -5.28
CA ASN A 689 -17.28 18.33 -4.10
C ASN A 689 -16.45 18.24 -2.80
N LYS A 690 -15.44 17.35 -2.78
CA LYS A 690 -14.44 17.28 -1.71
C LYS A 690 -13.65 18.59 -1.59
N LEU A 691 -13.17 19.15 -2.71
CA LEU A 691 -12.47 20.44 -2.75
C LEU A 691 -13.33 21.56 -2.15
N CYS A 692 -14.58 21.69 -2.59
CA CYS A 692 -15.52 22.71 -2.11
C CYS A 692 -15.87 22.55 -0.61
N SER A 693 -15.59 21.38 -0.03
CA SER A 693 -15.84 21.08 1.38
C SER A 693 -14.68 21.45 2.31
N LEU A 694 -13.52 21.85 1.76
CA LEU A 694 -12.36 22.27 2.53
C LEU A 694 -12.52 23.69 3.12
N CYS A 695 -11.78 23.93 4.21
CA CYS A 695 -11.81 25.20 4.93
C CYS A 695 -11.21 26.33 4.07
N ARG A 696 -11.60 27.57 4.39
CA ARG A 696 -11.12 28.79 3.73
C ARG A 696 -10.71 29.74 4.85
N SER A 697 -9.49 30.25 4.81
CA SER A 697 -9.12 31.32 5.73
C SER A 697 -9.65 32.65 5.20
N PRO A 698 -10.55 33.35 5.92
CA PRO A 698 -10.98 34.70 5.53
C PRO A 698 -9.92 35.76 5.83
N SER A 699 -8.82 35.40 6.52
CA SER A 699 -7.84 36.35 7.05
C SER A 699 -6.75 36.75 6.07
N GLN A 700 -6.59 36.03 4.95
CA GLN A 700 -5.71 36.47 3.88
C GLN A 700 -6.47 37.50 3.03
N GLU A 701 -5.88 38.67 2.83
CA GLU A 701 -6.49 39.78 2.10
C GLU A 701 -7.07 39.26 0.78
N GLU A 702 -8.40 39.26 0.66
CA GLU A 702 -9.10 38.82 -0.55
C GLU A 702 -8.58 39.53 -1.80
N ALA A 703 -8.02 40.73 -1.63
CA ALA A 703 -7.33 41.50 -2.67
C ALA A 703 -6.20 40.70 -3.33
N ASN A 704 -5.28 40.12 -2.56
CA ASN A 704 -4.10 39.42 -3.11
C ASN A 704 -4.54 38.21 -3.93
N HIS A 705 -5.45 37.38 -3.40
CA HIS A 705 -5.96 36.22 -4.14
C HIS A 705 -6.73 36.59 -5.41
N ARG A 706 -7.38 37.75 -5.43
CA ARG A 706 -8.13 38.22 -6.60
C ARG A 706 -7.21 38.71 -7.71
N GLU A 707 -6.15 39.45 -7.37
CA GLU A 707 -5.11 39.85 -8.31
C GLU A 707 -4.43 38.60 -8.90
N CYS A 708 -4.01 37.68 -8.03
CA CYS A 708 -3.53 36.35 -8.38
C CYS A 708 -4.46 35.59 -9.34
N ALA A 709 -5.77 35.59 -9.06
CA ALA A 709 -6.77 34.94 -9.89
C ALA A 709 -6.93 35.63 -11.25
N GLN A 710 -6.75 36.95 -11.32
CA GLN A 710 -6.82 37.72 -12.56
C GLN A 710 -5.66 37.35 -13.48
N ASP A 711 -4.45 37.30 -12.94
CA ASP A 711 -3.27 36.88 -13.69
C ASP A 711 -3.42 35.45 -14.23
N LEU A 712 -3.98 34.54 -13.43
CA LEU A 712 -4.30 33.19 -13.89
C LEU A 712 -5.36 33.18 -14.97
N TRP A 713 -6.44 33.93 -14.78
CA TRP A 713 -7.54 34.01 -15.73
C TRP A 713 -7.07 34.46 -17.12
N ASP A 714 -6.23 35.48 -17.16
CA ASP A 714 -5.66 36.02 -18.40
C ASP A 714 -4.68 35.04 -19.07
N ALA A 715 -4.05 34.15 -18.28
CA ALA A 715 -3.18 33.09 -18.76
C ALA A 715 -3.91 31.82 -19.24
N LEU A 716 -5.20 31.63 -18.91
CA LEU A 716 -5.96 30.42 -19.28
C LEU A 716 -6.25 30.36 -20.79
N GLN A 717 -6.21 29.15 -21.36
CA GLN A 717 -6.77 28.91 -22.70
C GLN A 717 -8.29 29.17 -22.70
N GLU A 718 -8.85 29.64 -23.81
CA GLU A 718 -10.28 30.00 -23.94
C GLU A 718 -11.23 28.87 -23.50
N ASP A 719 -10.91 27.62 -23.85
CA ASP A 719 -11.66 26.44 -23.43
C ASP A 719 -11.81 26.34 -21.90
N PHE A 720 -10.79 26.72 -21.14
CA PHE A 720 -10.80 26.68 -19.68
C PHE A 720 -11.40 27.93 -19.05
N GLN A 721 -11.30 29.09 -19.71
CA GLN A 721 -12.08 30.27 -19.32
C GLN A 721 -13.59 29.97 -19.37
N GLY A 722 -14.07 29.20 -20.36
CA GLY A 722 -15.46 28.73 -20.40
C GLY A 722 -15.82 27.71 -19.31
N LEU A 723 -14.83 27.10 -18.64
CA LEU A 723 -15.05 26.15 -17.56
C LEU A 723 -15.14 26.78 -16.18
N THR A 724 -14.51 27.93 -15.94
CA THR A 724 -14.40 28.57 -14.61
C THR A 724 -14.83 30.03 -14.64
N SER A 725 -14.75 30.73 -13.51
CA SER A 725 -14.85 32.20 -13.45
C SER A 725 -13.70 32.77 -12.63
N LEU A 726 -13.49 34.08 -12.70
CA LEU A 726 -12.50 34.79 -11.88
C LEU A 726 -12.77 34.60 -10.38
N GLU A 727 -14.04 34.67 -9.96
CA GLU A 727 -14.46 34.45 -8.58
C GLU A 727 -14.19 33.00 -8.14
N GLU A 728 -14.40 32.03 -9.03
CA GLU A 728 -14.12 30.63 -8.73
C GLU A 728 -12.61 30.34 -8.66
N LEU A 729 -11.79 30.98 -9.50
CA LEU A 729 -10.32 30.89 -9.37
C LEU A 729 -9.83 31.51 -8.06
N THR A 730 -10.33 32.70 -7.72
CA THR A 730 -10.07 33.34 -6.41
C THR A 730 -10.45 32.37 -5.29
N TYR A 731 -11.59 31.71 -5.44
CA TYR A 731 -12.09 30.74 -4.47
C TYR A 731 -11.20 29.50 -4.36
N ILE A 732 -10.73 28.94 -5.48
CA ILE A 732 -9.80 27.80 -5.49
C ILE A 732 -8.50 28.18 -4.79
N LEU A 733 -7.93 29.35 -5.09
CA LEU A 733 -6.69 29.84 -4.48
C LEU A 733 -6.81 29.95 -2.95
N GLN A 734 -7.95 30.46 -2.44
CA GLN A 734 -8.20 30.54 -1.00
C GLN A 734 -8.22 29.16 -0.32
N ILE A 735 -8.76 28.11 -0.95
CA ILE A 735 -8.72 26.77 -0.34
C ILE A 735 -7.30 26.20 -0.44
N LEU A 736 -6.60 26.39 -1.57
CA LEU A 736 -5.23 25.90 -1.72
C LEU A 736 -4.29 26.56 -0.70
N SER A 737 -4.37 27.87 -0.50
CA SER A 737 -3.53 28.57 0.46
C SER A 737 -3.73 28.09 1.90
N SER A 738 -4.96 27.69 2.25
CA SER A 738 -5.33 27.29 3.61
C SER A 738 -5.10 25.80 3.90
N ASN A 739 -5.02 24.95 2.86
CA ASN A 739 -5.04 23.50 2.98
C ASN A 739 -3.89 22.80 2.25
N ARG A 740 -2.92 23.55 1.73
CA ARG A 740 -1.75 22.97 1.05
C ARG A 740 -0.85 22.21 2.01
N PHE A 741 -0.34 21.10 1.53
CA PHE A 741 0.74 20.32 2.08
C PHE A 741 1.92 20.36 1.10
N GLY A 742 3.13 20.26 1.61
CA GLY A 742 4.34 20.22 0.80
C GLY A 742 5.46 19.61 1.62
N TYR A 743 6.31 18.81 0.97
CA TYR A 743 7.56 18.35 1.57
C TYR A 743 8.76 19.14 1.04
N SER A 744 8.61 19.76 -0.13
CA SER A 744 9.63 20.56 -0.78
C SER A 744 8.96 21.75 -1.48
N GLU A 745 9.75 22.78 -1.78
CA GLU A 745 9.33 23.91 -2.62
C GLU A 745 8.88 23.47 -4.02
N GLN A 746 9.25 22.25 -4.43
CA GLN A 746 8.95 21.68 -5.74
C GLN A 746 7.62 20.91 -5.81
N SER A 747 6.93 20.72 -4.68
CA SER A 747 5.70 19.92 -4.63
C SER A 747 4.63 20.58 -3.76
N MET A 748 3.40 20.52 -4.24
CA MET A 748 2.21 20.92 -3.51
C MET A 748 1.18 19.80 -3.59
N GLU A 749 0.58 19.49 -2.46
CA GLU A 749 -0.47 18.48 -2.35
C GLU A 749 -1.66 19.08 -1.62
N LEU A 750 -2.86 18.75 -2.08
CA LEU A 750 -4.10 19.10 -1.40
C LEU A 750 -4.72 17.83 -0.85
N MET A 751 -4.73 17.70 0.47
CA MET A 751 -5.25 16.51 1.14
C MET A 751 -6.74 16.70 1.48
N PHE A 752 -7.55 15.64 1.50
CA PHE A 752 -8.96 15.80 1.83
C PHE A 752 -9.19 15.66 3.34
N ALA A 753 -9.03 14.46 3.88
CA ALA A 753 -9.18 14.26 5.32
C ALA A 753 -7.96 14.83 6.09
N GLY A 754 -6.78 14.83 5.48
CA GLY A 754 -5.57 15.44 6.03
C GLY A 754 -5.72 16.92 6.37
N SER A 755 -6.51 17.66 5.58
CA SER A 755 -6.82 19.07 5.81
C SER A 755 -7.77 19.33 6.99
N MET A 756 -8.29 18.28 7.64
CA MET A 756 -9.23 18.37 8.76
C MET A 756 -8.57 18.06 10.11
N PHE A 757 -7.27 17.78 10.15
CA PHE A 757 -6.52 17.77 11.41
C PHE A 757 -6.45 19.19 11.98
N GLU A 758 -6.53 19.35 13.29
CA GLU A 758 -6.27 20.65 13.91
C GLU A 758 -4.76 20.91 14.03
N HIS A 759 -4.39 22.19 14.14
CA HIS A 759 -3.04 22.55 14.53
C HIS A 759 -2.83 22.40 16.04
N SER A 760 -1.70 21.83 16.44
CA SER A 760 -1.15 21.96 17.79
C SER A 760 0.37 22.07 17.71
N CYS A 761 0.97 23.03 18.41
CA CYS A 761 2.43 23.10 18.56
C CYS A 761 3.01 21.95 19.41
N LEU A 762 2.13 21.14 20.03
CA LEU A 762 2.45 19.88 20.69
C LEU A 762 1.47 18.81 20.15
N PRO A 763 1.67 18.35 18.89
CA PRO A 763 0.70 17.51 18.22
C PRO A 763 0.65 16.10 18.79
N ASN A 764 -0.47 15.41 18.60
CA ASN A 764 -0.60 13.98 18.91
C ASN A 764 -0.49 13.09 17.66
N CYS A 765 -0.47 13.67 16.46
CA CYS A 765 -0.24 12.97 15.20
C CYS A 765 0.96 13.56 14.47
N PHE A 766 1.60 12.75 13.63
CA PHE A 766 2.65 13.17 12.73
C PHE A 766 2.28 12.79 11.29
N LEU A 767 2.56 13.71 10.36
CA LEU A 767 2.44 13.49 8.92
C LEU A 767 3.80 13.04 8.37
N GLY A 768 3.90 11.79 7.94
CA GLY A 768 5.12 11.24 7.37
C GLY A 768 5.02 10.94 5.88
N THR A 769 6.10 11.22 5.15
CA THR A 769 6.38 10.75 3.78
C THR A 769 7.01 9.36 3.82
N TRP A 770 6.26 8.36 4.25
CA TRP A 770 6.76 6.99 4.21
C TRP A 770 6.57 6.44 2.79
N GLN A 771 7.65 6.36 2.02
CA GLN A 771 7.63 5.55 0.81
C GLN A 771 7.34 4.11 1.22
N THR A 772 6.16 3.61 0.85
CA THR A 772 5.88 2.19 1.01
C THR A 772 6.82 1.41 0.09
N LYS A 773 7.30 0.24 0.52
CA LYS A 773 8.13 -0.65 -0.31
C LYS A 773 7.47 -1.01 -1.65
N ASP A 774 6.15 -0.84 -1.73
CA ASP A 774 5.33 -1.10 -2.91
C ASP A 774 5.35 0.05 -3.94
N GLY A 775 6.13 1.11 -3.72
CA GLY A 775 6.36 2.16 -4.72
C GLY A 775 5.17 3.07 -4.99
N ASP A 776 4.13 3.06 -4.15
CA ASP A 776 2.99 3.98 -4.29
C ASP A 776 3.38 5.39 -3.82
N ALA A 777 4.16 6.07 -4.65
CA ALA A 777 4.83 7.35 -4.38
C ALA A 777 3.89 8.55 -4.12
N GLY A 778 2.57 8.32 -4.01
CA GLY A 778 1.57 9.37 -3.80
C GLY A 778 0.70 9.21 -2.55
N THR A 779 0.91 8.21 -1.69
CA THR A 779 0.06 8.04 -0.48
C THR A 779 0.70 8.66 0.76
N ARG A 780 0.02 9.64 1.38
CA ARG A 780 0.42 10.25 2.66
C ARG A 780 -0.12 9.44 3.82
N THR A 781 0.70 9.28 4.86
CA THR A 781 0.34 8.51 6.05
C THR A 781 0.49 9.34 7.31
N TYR A 782 -0.57 9.37 8.12
CA TYR A 782 -0.64 10.03 9.42
C TYR A 782 -0.52 8.97 10.51
N ARG A 783 0.40 9.16 11.45
CA ARG A 783 0.65 8.22 12.55
C ARG A 783 0.46 8.89 13.90
N ALA A 784 0.03 8.11 14.88
CA ALA A 784 -0.06 8.58 16.26
C ALA A 784 1.35 8.78 16.81
N LEU A 785 1.64 9.95 17.37
CA LEU A 785 2.90 10.18 18.07
C LEU A 785 2.88 9.42 19.38
N ARG A 786 1.83 9.59 20.18
CA ARG A 786 1.64 8.92 21.48
C ARG A 786 0.40 8.04 21.45
N ASP A 787 0.11 7.37 22.56
CA ASP A 787 -1.20 6.78 22.77
C ASP A 787 -2.27 7.89 22.74
N ILE A 788 -3.36 7.64 22.00
CA ILE A 788 -4.49 8.56 21.81
C ILE A 788 -5.76 7.85 22.25
N GLU A 789 -6.55 8.50 23.10
CA GLU A 789 -7.81 7.92 23.58
C GLU A 789 -8.92 8.02 22.53
N ALA A 790 -9.88 7.10 22.56
CA ALA A 790 -11.09 7.24 21.74
C ALA A 790 -11.83 8.51 22.17
N GLY A 791 -12.24 9.34 21.21
CA GLY A 791 -12.80 10.64 21.49
C GLY A 791 -11.78 11.76 21.68
N GLU A 792 -10.48 11.51 21.51
CA GLU A 792 -9.49 12.60 21.55
C GLU A 792 -9.39 13.30 20.19
N ALA A 793 -9.31 14.64 20.19
CA ALA A 793 -9.12 15.42 18.97
C ALA A 793 -7.73 15.15 18.36
N LEU A 794 -7.66 15.00 17.04
CA LEU A 794 -6.43 14.71 16.32
C LEU A 794 -5.80 16.01 15.81
N SER A 795 -4.50 16.16 16.05
CA SER A 795 -3.75 17.36 15.70
C SER A 795 -2.39 17.04 15.09
N ILE A 796 -1.94 17.91 14.18
CA ILE A 796 -0.61 17.93 13.56
C ILE A 796 0.05 19.30 13.79
N ASP A 797 1.36 19.39 13.57
CA ASP A 797 2.06 20.67 13.50
C ASP A 797 1.96 21.22 12.07
N TYR A 798 1.64 22.51 11.94
CA TYR A 798 1.54 23.20 10.64
C TYR A 798 2.83 23.94 10.30
N LEU A 799 3.64 24.26 11.30
CA LEU A 799 4.85 25.04 11.11
C LEU A 799 6.02 24.13 10.70
N ASN A 800 6.06 22.90 11.24
CA ASN A 800 7.19 21.97 11.14
C ASN A 800 8.49 22.58 11.64
N PHE A 801 9.53 21.77 11.82
CA PHE A 801 10.86 22.32 12.16
C PHE A 801 11.55 22.89 10.92
N PRO A 802 12.32 23.98 11.04
CA PRO A 802 12.68 24.67 12.29
C PRO A 802 11.63 25.68 12.81
N ALA A 803 10.66 26.12 12.01
CA ALA A 803 9.70 27.17 12.38
C ALA A 803 8.84 26.86 13.62
N GLY A 804 8.62 25.58 13.89
CA GLY A 804 7.93 25.04 15.06
C GLY A 804 8.76 25.19 16.34
N TYR A 805 10.07 25.42 16.26
CA TYR A 805 10.97 25.74 17.38
C TYR A 805 11.16 27.27 17.56
N CYS A 806 10.08 28.04 17.46
CA CYS A 806 10.10 29.48 17.75
C CYS A 806 9.36 29.78 19.06
N PRO A 807 9.58 30.95 19.70
CA PRO A 807 8.76 31.42 20.82
C PRO A 807 7.27 31.45 20.45
N ALA A 808 6.38 31.35 21.44
CA ALA A 808 4.93 31.29 21.22
C ALA A 808 4.41 32.53 20.46
N ALA A 809 4.97 33.71 20.71
CA ALA A 809 4.62 34.93 19.97
C ALA A 809 4.96 34.82 18.47
N ALA A 810 6.13 34.27 18.14
CA ALA A 810 6.55 34.05 16.77
C ALA A 810 5.73 32.95 16.09
N ARG A 811 5.43 31.84 16.79
CA ARG A 811 4.52 30.80 16.29
C ARG A 811 3.12 31.35 16.04
N ALA A 812 2.60 32.18 16.95
CA ALA A 812 1.30 32.83 16.79
C ALA A 812 1.26 33.76 15.57
N LYS A 813 2.33 34.54 15.35
CA LYS A 813 2.48 35.37 14.15
C LYS A 813 2.49 34.53 12.87
N ALA A 814 3.24 33.42 12.84
CA ALA A 814 3.27 32.52 11.69
C ALA A 814 1.89 31.89 11.41
N LEU A 815 1.17 31.50 12.46
CA LEU A 815 -0.17 30.90 12.35
C LEU A 815 -1.27 31.92 12.01
N GLN A 816 -1.00 33.23 12.14
CA GLN A 816 -1.96 34.28 11.80
C GLN A 816 -2.43 34.20 10.33
N GLY A 817 -1.59 33.67 9.43
CA GLY A 817 -1.97 33.41 8.03
C GLY A 817 -3.16 32.46 7.87
N TRP A 818 -3.34 31.52 8.81
CA TRP A 818 -4.49 30.61 8.87
C TRP A 818 -5.70 31.20 9.61
N GLY A 819 -5.60 32.45 10.09
CA GLY A 819 -6.72 33.17 10.69
C GLY A 819 -7.07 32.73 12.11
N PHE A 820 -6.16 32.09 12.84
CA PHE A 820 -6.35 31.72 14.23
C PHE A 820 -5.12 31.97 15.11
N SER A 821 -5.34 32.11 16.41
CA SER A 821 -4.29 32.12 17.43
C SER A 821 -4.26 30.76 18.12
N CYS A 822 -3.10 30.09 18.13
CA CYS A 822 -2.98 28.77 18.74
C CYS A 822 -3.19 28.84 20.26
N THR A 823 -4.08 27.98 20.77
CA THR A 823 -4.39 27.85 22.20
C THR A 823 -3.94 26.52 22.79
N CYS A 824 -3.07 25.78 22.08
CA CYS A 824 -2.54 24.51 22.59
C CYS A 824 -1.73 24.74 23.89
N PRO A 825 -1.58 23.72 24.76
CA PRO A 825 -0.87 23.87 26.03
C PRO A 825 0.51 24.52 25.91
N ARG A 826 1.27 24.22 24.85
CA ARG A 826 2.60 24.80 24.59
C ARG A 826 2.56 26.32 24.34
N CYS A 827 1.46 26.85 23.83
CA CYS A 827 1.29 28.28 23.56
C CYS A 827 0.65 29.06 24.72
N VAL A 828 0.07 28.38 25.72
CA VAL A 828 -0.71 29.07 26.76
C VAL A 828 -0.35 28.73 28.20
N SER A 829 -0.01 27.47 28.51
CA SER A 829 0.06 27.00 29.90
C SER A 829 1.33 26.26 30.28
N LEU A 830 2.05 25.68 29.32
CA LEU A 830 3.32 24.99 29.58
C LEU A 830 4.49 25.98 29.61
N PRO A 831 5.58 25.66 30.31
CA PRO A 831 6.81 26.45 30.26
C PRO A 831 7.32 26.65 28.84
N GLU A 832 7.79 27.86 28.55
CA GLU A 832 8.29 28.26 27.23
C GLU A 832 9.78 27.92 27.12
N VAL A 833 10.07 26.62 27.02
CA VAL A 833 11.43 26.05 27.03
C VAL A 833 12.32 26.54 25.89
N GLU A 834 11.73 27.07 24.82
CA GLU A 834 12.46 27.66 23.68
C GLU A 834 13.07 29.03 24.04
N ARG A 835 12.71 29.62 25.18
CA ARG A 835 13.30 30.85 25.72
C ARG A 835 14.07 30.54 27.00
N CYS A 836 14.96 29.54 26.94
CA CYS A 836 15.75 29.13 28.10
C CYS A 836 17.05 29.93 28.25
N PHE A 837 17.43 30.14 29.49
CA PHE A 837 18.67 30.76 29.91
C PHE A 837 19.45 29.79 30.80
N VAL A 838 20.74 30.07 31.02
CA VAL A 838 21.54 29.36 32.01
C VAL A 838 21.06 29.76 33.42
N CYS A 839 20.76 28.77 34.26
CA CYS A 839 20.33 29.03 35.63
C CYS A 839 21.52 29.45 36.51
N PRO A 840 21.48 30.62 37.17
CA PRO A 840 22.59 31.08 38.00
C PRO A 840 22.78 30.24 39.27
N ALA A 841 21.77 29.46 39.67
CA ALA A 841 21.80 28.66 40.89
C ALA A 841 22.39 27.25 40.71
N CYS A 842 22.25 26.65 39.52
CA CYS A 842 22.71 25.28 39.26
C CYS A 842 23.50 25.11 37.97
N GLY A 843 23.64 26.15 37.14
CA GLY A 843 24.35 26.09 35.85
C GLY A 843 23.57 25.41 34.72
N GLU A 844 22.41 24.81 35.00
CA GLU A 844 21.62 24.10 33.98
C GLU A 844 20.90 25.07 33.04
N PRO A 845 20.85 24.80 31.71
CA PRO A 845 20.21 25.64 30.70
C PRO A 845 18.69 25.43 30.65
N GLN A 846 18.04 25.49 31.82
CA GLN A 846 16.61 25.19 31.99
C GLN A 846 15.85 26.34 32.67
N LEU A 847 16.42 27.55 32.71
CA LEU A 847 15.75 28.73 33.25
C LEU A 847 14.87 29.37 32.18
N CYS A 848 13.56 29.20 32.22
CA CYS A 848 12.66 29.70 31.17
C CYS A 848 11.41 30.36 31.75
N PRO A 849 10.62 31.11 30.96
CA PRO A 849 9.30 31.60 31.37
C PRO A 849 8.38 30.45 31.81
N ARG A 850 7.64 30.64 32.90
CA ARG A 850 6.69 29.63 33.42
C ARG A 850 5.59 29.25 32.43
N HIS A 851 5.20 30.19 31.59
CA HIS A 851 4.30 30.04 30.44
C HIS A 851 4.52 31.23 29.50
N PRO A 852 4.05 31.21 28.24
CA PRO A 852 4.46 32.19 27.26
C PRO A 852 4.06 33.65 27.54
N SER A 853 3.00 33.86 28.32
CA SER A 853 2.59 35.19 28.79
C SER A 853 3.25 35.63 30.11
N SER A 854 4.12 34.80 30.70
CA SER A 854 4.80 35.10 31.95
C SER A 854 6.12 35.83 31.70
N SER A 855 6.42 36.84 32.51
CA SER A 855 7.78 37.38 32.64
C SER A 855 8.58 36.69 33.74
N GLU A 856 7.96 35.83 34.55
CA GLU A 856 8.63 35.13 35.64
C GLU A 856 9.42 33.92 35.11
N LEU A 857 10.74 33.96 35.31
CA LEU A 857 11.63 32.86 34.97
C LEU A 857 11.71 31.84 36.12
N LEU A 858 11.65 30.55 35.78
CA LEU A 858 11.79 29.45 36.72
C LEU A 858 12.70 28.38 36.12
N CYS A 859 13.67 27.90 36.88
CA CYS A 859 14.51 26.78 36.45
C CYS A 859 13.75 25.46 36.57
N LEU A 860 13.57 24.74 35.47
CA LEU A 860 12.90 23.44 35.48
C LEU A 860 13.72 22.33 36.16
N SER A 861 15.05 22.49 36.25
CA SER A 861 15.94 21.51 36.90
C SER A 861 15.95 21.65 38.42
N CYS A 862 16.20 22.87 38.95
CA CYS A 862 16.32 23.08 40.40
C CYS A 862 15.10 23.74 41.07
N GLY A 863 14.10 24.17 40.30
CA GLY A 863 12.88 24.82 40.80
C GLY A 863 13.08 26.23 41.39
N LYS A 864 14.27 26.82 41.24
CA LYS A 864 14.57 28.16 41.75
C LYS A 864 14.28 29.24 40.71
N ALA A 865 13.77 30.37 41.17
CA ALA A 865 13.72 31.61 40.41
C ALA A 865 15.08 32.34 40.53
N PRO A 866 15.51 33.08 39.50
CA PRO A 866 16.72 33.90 39.56
C PRO A 866 16.43 35.21 40.32
N GLU A 867 17.48 35.95 40.66
CA GLU A 867 17.31 37.33 41.14
C GLU A 867 16.73 38.23 40.03
N GLU A 868 16.00 39.27 40.41
CA GLU A 868 15.31 40.17 39.47
C GLU A 868 16.27 40.83 38.47
N GLU A 869 17.47 41.21 38.93
CA GLU A 869 18.51 41.78 38.09
C GLU A 869 19.01 40.77 37.02
N TYR A 870 19.21 39.51 37.41
CA TYR A 870 19.61 38.47 36.48
C TYR A 870 18.50 38.19 35.46
N ALA A 871 17.24 38.13 35.90
CA ALA A 871 16.10 37.97 35.01
C ALA A 871 15.99 39.13 33.99
N ALA A 872 16.20 40.37 34.43
CA ALA A 872 16.19 41.54 33.56
C ALA A 872 17.30 41.47 32.49
N ARG A 873 18.51 41.04 32.87
CA ARG A 873 19.63 40.84 31.93
C ARG A 873 19.32 39.75 30.88
N CYS A 874 18.71 38.63 31.29
CA CYS A 874 18.26 37.58 30.36
C CYS A 874 17.27 38.14 29.32
N MET A 875 16.24 38.87 29.77
CA MET A 875 15.22 39.45 28.88
C MET A 875 15.80 40.54 27.98
N GLU A 876 16.71 41.37 28.49
CA GLU A 876 17.38 42.40 27.68
C GLU A 876 18.26 41.76 26.59
N ARG A 877 18.98 40.68 26.92
CA ARG A 877 19.80 39.94 25.94
C ARG A 877 18.93 39.34 24.84
N GLU A 878 17.82 38.69 25.19
CA GLU A 878 16.84 38.18 24.22
C GLU A 878 16.31 39.29 23.32
N ALA A 879 15.92 40.43 23.89
CA ALA A 879 15.41 41.58 23.13
C ALA A 879 16.45 42.15 22.16
N LYS A 880 17.73 42.21 22.55
CA LYS A 880 18.83 42.62 21.66
C LYS A 880 19.00 41.66 20.48
N LEU A 881 18.95 40.34 20.73
CA LEU A 881 19.07 39.33 19.67
C LEU A 881 17.90 39.39 18.69
N ALA A 882 16.67 39.55 19.20
CA ALA A 882 15.50 39.71 18.35
C ALA A 882 15.59 40.97 17.45
N GLN A 883 16.16 42.07 17.96
CA GLN A 883 16.41 43.27 17.15
C GLN A 883 17.49 43.03 16.09
N SER A 884 18.58 42.34 16.43
CA SER A 884 19.63 41.99 15.46
C SER A 884 19.07 41.10 14.35
N ALA A 885 18.36 40.03 14.68
CA ALA A 885 17.73 39.13 13.70
C ALA A 885 16.77 39.87 12.75
N SER A 886 16.06 40.90 13.23
CA SER A 886 15.18 41.71 12.38
C SER A 886 15.91 42.60 11.38
N ARG A 887 17.19 42.94 11.63
CA ARG A 887 18.01 43.77 10.74
C ARG A 887 18.78 42.97 9.70
N SER A 888 19.15 41.74 10.05
CA SER A 888 20.02 40.89 9.22
C SER A 888 19.30 40.28 8.01
N GLY A 889 17.97 40.39 7.93
CA GLY A 889 17.18 39.67 6.93
C GLY A 889 17.21 38.15 7.16
N PRO A 890 16.31 37.39 6.53
CA PRO A 890 16.40 35.93 6.53
C PRO A 890 17.67 35.50 5.79
N GLY A 891 18.62 34.84 6.47
CA GLY A 891 19.77 34.18 5.83
C GLY A 891 21.12 34.91 5.85
N SER A 892 21.33 35.94 6.68
CA SER A 892 22.66 36.57 6.80
C SER A 892 23.55 35.85 7.83
N PRO A 893 24.70 35.28 7.42
CA PRO A 893 25.54 34.40 8.26
C PRO A 893 26.33 35.11 9.37
N ALA A 894 26.45 36.44 9.33
CA ALA A 894 27.36 37.18 10.23
C ALA A 894 26.84 37.32 11.67
N ALA A 895 25.54 37.12 11.92
CA ALA A 895 24.98 37.15 13.27
C ALA A 895 25.07 35.78 13.97
N ASP A 896 25.37 34.72 13.22
CA ASP A 896 25.20 33.34 13.69
C ASP A 896 26.46 32.82 14.39
N GLU A 897 27.66 33.26 14.00
CA GLU A 897 28.92 32.72 14.54
C GLU A 897 29.17 33.15 16.00
N ASP A 898 28.94 34.43 16.35
CA ASP A 898 29.02 34.92 17.73
C ASP A 898 28.00 34.22 18.65
N VAL A 899 26.81 33.92 18.12
CA VAL A 899 25.75 33.20 18.86
C VAL A 899 26.16 31.75 19.07
N LEU A 900 26.72 31.10 18.05
CA LEU A 900 27.18 29.71 18.11
C LEU A 900 28.32 29.55 19.13
N GLN A 901 29.32 30.44 19.08
CA GLN A 901 30.46 30.42 20.00
C GLN A 901 30.03 30.66 21.45
N ALA A 902 29.11 31.62 21.68
CA ALA A 902 28.55 31.86 23.01
C ALA A 902 27.75 30.66 23.54
N ALA A 903 27.03 29.96 22.66
CA ALA A 903 26.23 28.78 23.04
C ALA A 903 27.07 27.52 23.31
N LEU A 904 28.16 27.33 22.57
CA LEU A 904 29.07 26.19 22.71
C LEU A 904 30.10 26.39 23.85
N GLY A 905 30.15 27.59 24.45
CA GLY A 905 30.94 27.87 25.64
C GLY A 905 32.43 28.03 25.39
N GLU A 906 32.83 28.42 24.17
CA GLU A 906 34.24 28.55 23.77
C GLU A 906 34.85 29.94 24.01
N VAL A 907 34.06 30.91 24.49
CA VAL A 907 34.55 32.30 24.67
C VAL A 907 35.18 32.48 26.05
N GLU A 908 36.52 32.55 26.09
CA GLU A 908 37.29 33.06 27.24
C GLU A 908 37.21 34.60 27.30
N GLY A 909 36.06 35.17 27.70
CA GLY A 909 35.92 36.62 27.87
C GLY A 909 34.48 37.05 28.17
N ASP A 910 34.28 37.72 29.32
CA ASP A 910 33.03 38.29 29.84
C ASP A 910 31.85 37.33 30.13
N GLN A 911 31.49 37.23 31.43
CA GLN A 911 30.35 36.46 31.96
C GLN A 911 28.97 36.86 31.40
N GLU A 912 28.87 37.93 30.59
CA GLU A 912 27.63 38.39 29.98
C GLU A 912 27.20 37.54 28.77
N GLU A 913 28.12 36.85 28.09
CA GLU A 913 27.79 36.07 26.87
C GLU A 913 27.15 34.71 27.17
N SER A 914 27.43 34.13 28.34
CA SER A 914 26.94 32.79 28.75
C SER A 914 25.49 32.77 29.28
N LEU A 915 24.68 33.80 29.04
CA LEU A 915 23.32 33.86 29.60
C LEU A 915 22.33 32.92 28.89
N LEU A 916 22.52 32.64 27.60
CA LEU A 916 21.61 31.81 26.81
C LEU A 916 21.83 30.33 27.11
N GLY A 917 20.75 29.59 27.34
CA GLY A 917 20.83 28.13 27.35
C GLY A 917 20.86 27.58 25.92
N PHE A 918 21.45 26.40 25.71
CA PHE A 918 21.53 25.81 24.38
C PHE A 918 20.16 25.43 23.77
N HIS A 919 19.10 25.33 24.57
CA HIS A 919 17.72 25.16 24.07
C HIS A 919 17.07 26.48 23.61
N HIS A 920 17.75 27.63 23.70
CA HIS A 920 17.19 28.91 23.31
C HIS A 920 16.97 28.94 21.79
N TYR A 921 15.84 29.47 21.32
CA TYR A 921 15.43 29.37 19.92
C TYR A 921 16.44 29.98 18.93
N VAL A 922 17.11 31.08 19.34
CA VAL A 922 18.17 31.72 18.54
C VAL A 922 19.34 30.76 18.35
N VAL A 923 19.76 30.08 19.42
CA VAL A 923 20.82 29.06 19.36
C VAL A 923 20.36 27.89 18.49
N PHE A 924 19.14 27.40 18.70
CA PHE A 924 18.58 26.32 17.90
C PHE A 924 18.56 26.64 16.40
N GLN A 925 18.19 27.86 16.01
CA GLN A 925 18.16 28.28 14.62
C GLN A 925 19.57 28.28 14.00
N ALA A 926 20.57 28.82 14.69
CA ALA A 926 21.96 28.78 14.23
C ALA A 926 22.46 27.34 14.10
N LEU A 927 22.24 26.50 15.11
CA LEU A 927 22.61 25.08 15.07
C LEU A 927 21.90 24.31 13.94
N TRP A 928 20.64 24.64 13.67
CA TRP A 928 19.87 24.02 12.60
C TRP A 928 20.45 24.35 11.21
N GLN A 929 20.79 25.62 10.98
CA GLN A 929 21.41 26.07 9.73
C GLN A 929 22.75 25.37 9.47
N GLU A 930 23.58 25.19 10.51
CA GLU A 930 24.83 24.43 10.40
C GLU A 930 24.59 22.98 9.96
N VAL A 931 23.53 22.33 10.47
CA VAL A 931 23.21 20.95 10.07
C VAL A 931 22.60 20.87 8.66
N GLU A 932 21.90 21.90 8.20
CA GLU A 932 21.40 21.96 6.81
C GLU A 932 22.53 22.02 5.77
N GLN A 933 23.74 22.44 6.15
CA GLN A 933 24.92 22.40 5.28
C GLN A 933 25.44 20.97 5.01
N GLY A 934 24.96 19.98 5.77
CA GLY A 934 25.32 18.57 5.62
C GLY A 934 26.46 18.12 6.55
N LEU A 935 27.05 16.95 6.27
CA LEU A 935 28.17 16.44 7.06
C LEU A 935 29.44 17.26 6.76
N PRO A 936 30.12 17.81 7.77
CA PRO A 936 31.34 18.56 7.56
C PRO A 936 32.54 17.63 7.35
N GLU A 937 33.71 18.23 7.10
CA GLU A 937 34.98 17.51 6.99
C GLU A 937 35.34 16.79 8.31
N PRO A 938 36.15 15.71 8.27
CA PRO A 938 36.46 14.90 9.45
C PRO A 938 37.01 15.67 10.67
N ALA A 939 37.72 16.78 10.43
CA ALA A 939 38.28 17.61 11.49
C ALA A 939 37.20 18.29 12.36
N ASP A 940 36.03 18.55 11.78
CA ASP A 940 34.95 19.32 12.40
C ASP A 940 33.83 18.40 12.96
N LEU A 941 33.95 17.08 12.76
CA LEU A 941 32.98 16.10 13.25
C LEU A 941 32.71 16.18 14.77
N PRO A 942 33.70 16.38 15.66
CA PRO A 942 33.43 16.48 17.09
C PRO A 942 32.54 17.68 17.46
N ALA A 943 32.72 18.83 16.81
CA ALA A 943 31.85 19.99 17.00
C ALA A 943 30.45 19.70 16.45
N PHE A 944 30.37 19.13 15.24
CA PHE A 944 29.11 18.74 14.61
C PHE A 944 28.30 17.73 15.44
N GLN A 945 28.95 16.76 16.08
CA GLN A 945 28.30 15.82 16.99
C GLN A 945 27.67 16.53 18.20
N GLN A 946 28.31 17.59 18.72
CA GLN A 946 27.73 18.40 19.79
C GLN A 946 26.52 19.19 19.31
N ILE A 947 26.58 19.75 18.10
CA ILE A 947 25.45 20.43 17.44
C ILE A 947 24.25 19.48 17.31
N LEU A 948 24.45 18.27 16.76
CA LEU A 948 23.41 17.26 16.62
C LEU A 948 22.80 16.87 17.97
N LYS A 949 23.64 16.66 18.99
CA LYS A 949 23.18 16.35 20.34
C LYS A 949 22.31 17.48 20.90
N ALA A 950 22.74 18.73 20.77
CA ALA A 950 21.98 19.89 21.25
C ALA A 950 20.63 20.04 20.53
N LEU A 951 20.57 19.81 19.22
CA LEU A 951 19.31 19.81 18.45
C LEU A 951 18.37 18.68 18.88
N ILE A 952 18.88 17.46 19.04
CA ILE A 952 18.11 16.30 19.50
C ILE A 952 17.54 16.56 20.90
N GLU A 953 18.35 17.07 21.82
CA GLU A 953 17.91 17.38 23.19
C GLU A 953 16.88 18.53 23.22
N SER A 954 17.04 19.53 22.35
CA SER A 954 16.10 20.64 22.19
C SER A 954 14.74 20.17 21.68
N ILE A 955 14.70 19.43 20.58
CA ILE A 955 13.46 18.87 20.02
C ILE A 955 12.83 17.91 21.03
N SER A 956 13.64 17.07 21.69
CA SER A 956 13.14 16.14 22.71
C SER A 956 12.47 16.85 23.87
N THR A 957 13.01 17.98 24.30
CA THR A 957 12.47 18.80 25.39
C THR A 957 11.12 19.42 25.01
N VAL A 958 11.03 20.00 23.80
CA VAL A 958 9.79 20.59 23.29
C VAL A 958 8.71 19.54 23.04
N CYS A 959 9.06 18.43 22.40
CA CYS A 959 8.15 17.33 22.10
C CYS A 959 7.85 16.45 23.32
N ARG A 960 8.60 16.62 24.42
CA ARG A 960 8.56 15.82 25.66
C ARG A 960 8.80 14.33 25.43
N ARG A 961 9.59 13.97 24.42
CA ARG A 961 9.84 12.59 23.97
C ARG A 961 11.20 12.48 23.30
N LYS A 962 11.89 11.35 23.51
CA LYS A 962 13.20 11.09 22.89
C LYS A 962 13.06 10.59 21.46
N GLU A 963 11.94 9.95 21.13
CA GLU A 963 11.64 9.47 19.80
C GLU A 963 10.58 10.38 19.16
N HIS A 964 11.01 11.18 18.19
CA HIS A 964 10.14 12.04 17.39
C HIS A 964 10.57 11.95 15.92
N PRO A 965 9.65 11.82 14.96
CA PRO A 965 9.99 11.66 13.55
C PRO A 965 10.86 12.79 12.96
N ALA A 966 10.71 14.03 13.45
CA ALA A 966 11.58 15.14 13.05
C ALA A 966 13.06 14.94 13.40
N MET A 967 13.38 14.01 14.32
CA MET A 967 14.75 13.69 14.70
C MET A 967 15.37 12.57 13.87
N LEU A 968 14.64 11.95 12.94
CA LEU A 968 15.12 10.81 12.16
C LEU A 968 16.44 11.14 11.42
N ASN A 969 16.47 12.25 10.70
CA ASN A 969 17.68 12.69 9.98
C ASN A 969 18.82 13.02 10.95
N PHE A 970 18.55 13.60 12.12
CA PHE A 970 19.59 13.91 13.11
C PHE A 970 20.18 12.65 13.72
N TYR A 971 19.36 11.63 14.01
CA TYR A 971 19.87 10.34 14.48
C TYR A 971 20.70 9.63 13.41
N HIS A 972 20.27 9.69 12.16
CA HIS A 972 21.04 9.16 11.03
C HIS A 972 22.41 9.86 10.89
N MET A 973 22.44 11.20 10.88
CA MET A 973 23.69 11.97 10.82
C MET A 973 24.57 11.77 12.06
N ALA A 974 23.97 11.61 13.25
CA ALA A 974 24.70 11.28 14.47
C ALA A 974 25.34 9.89 14.39
N ALA A 975 24.65 8.90 13.81
CA ALA A 975 25.21 7.59 13.55
C ALA A 975 26.36 7.62 12.53
N LEU A 976 26.23 8.40 11.45
CA LEU A 976 27.29 8.55 10.44
C LEU A 976 28.54 9.25 10.99
N SER A 977 28.34 10.31 11.77
CA SER A 977 29.43 11.09 12.37
C SER A 977 30.18 10.33 13.47
N THR A 978 29.59 9.29 14.07
CA THR A 978 30.19 8.51 15.18
C THR A 978 30.76 7.15 14.75
N HIS A 979 31.15 7.01 13.48
CA HIS A 979 31.66 5.75 12.91
C HIS A 979 32.90 5.17 13.61
N GLU A 980 33.65 5.96 14.37
CA GLU A 980 34.79 5.49 15.18
C GLU A 980 34.37 4.80 16.50
N ASP A 981 33.14 5.04 16.99
CA ASP A 981 32.57 4.43 18.20
C ASP A 981 31.30 3.64 17.85
N LEU A 982 31.49 2.34 17.60
CA LEU A 982 30.42 1.43 17.18
C LEU A 982 29.27 1.33 18.18
N GLU A 983 29.51 1.49 19.49
CA GLU A 983 28.45 1.41 20.49
C GLU A 983 27.58 2.69 20.49
N VAL A 984 28.21 3.86 20.33
CA VAL A 984 27.48 5.13 20.17
C VAL A 984 26.70 5.15 18.86
N GLN A 985 27.34 4.73 17.76
CA GLN A 985 26.67 4.61 16.46
C GLN A 985 25.46 3.68 16.54
N LYS A 986 25.62 2.49 17.13
CA LYS A 986 24.52 1.54 17.33
C LYS A 986 23.37 2.14 18.13
N LYS A 987 23.66 2.91 19.19
CA LYS A 987 22.63 3.58 19.99
C LYS A 987 21.81 4.59 19.16
N TYR A 988 22.46 5.37 18.30
CA TYR A 988 21.73 6.29 17.41
C TYR A 988 20.90 5.54 16.37
N LEU A 989 21.42 4.45 15.79
CA LEU A 989 20.67 3.58 14.88
C LEU A 989 19.48 2.90 15.57
N GLU A 990 19.58 2.54 16.86
CA GLU A 990 18.45 2.03 17.65
C GLU A 990 17.36 3.09 17.82
N HIS A 991 17.72 4.35 18.06
CA HIS A 991 16.76 5.45 18.10
C HIS A 991 16.12 5.72 16.72
N GLU A 992 16.92 5.68 15.65
CA GLU A 992 16.45 5.79 14.27
C GLU A 992 15.45 4.66 13.94
N HIS A 993 15.76 3.41 14.29
CA HIS A 993 14.90 2.26 14.05
C HIS A 993 13.63 2.24 14.90
N CYS A 994 13.66 2.85 16.09
CA CYS A 994 12.48 2.98 16.94
C CYS A 994 11.44 3.98 16.39
N ILE A 995 11.88 4.95 15.57
CA ILE A 995 11.04 5.96 14.91
C ILE A 995 10.39 5.36 13.66
#